data_AF-A0A0Q5CIA7-F1
#
_entry.id   AF-A0A0Q5CIA7-F1
#
_cell.length_a   1.000
_cell.length_b   1.000
_cell.length_c   1.000
_cell.angle_alpha   90.00
_cell.angle_beta   90.00
_cell.angle_gamma   90.00
#
_symmetry.space_group_name_H-M   'P 1'
#
loop_
_entity.id
_entity.type
_entity.pdbx_description
1 polymer ?
#
loop_
_entity_poly.entity_id
_entity_poly.type
_entity_poly.pdbx_seq_one_letter_code
_entity_poly.pdbx_strand_id
1 'polypeptide(L)'
;MKPYAQRPANAIVTFDAGVEVGLIAAGKATADLTGGVRYFMPRPGLVLQAKQVAVGAVALQAEEQTTITLPEGQVLLISAAASTAGAVSRAGSSDTWSVAAGALAPIGPYAGMQRFLITCTTGAIAATVREAVLAATGAAVATIAGTGVVGQPLTATLPAGVVGTLQFTKALKASPFTKSNISGAVANAVNSLSYTVQAADALYNIGCDASSTVASSNVIAALAGAATAPGQPAKPVLTAMAGAVSVAWTPGAAGSTATTGNIWTDINGNVTQLTTNPQTITAPAGTPYTGTVSTVNAQGAGPASAQADAVTPTAVPSIVPFDSTAAFPAGQQVTYAGGLYTFTAAHPAGNWTGADVTYNGQSGTRALNTVGMSKPLGVVSSFTSGGMDTTTTTAPSGSRGGKCQMEAPFTKLRVMRYQREAAPTRGFAISVASTETDSASSISNAVDPIVGGVPYSVPRASSPYGFARATWNGQPRSPVQPPAGVSSPGQGYVTHMSTAISDWVDCASVPPLNNKLPMVVFRYNGLANAGDVGSNANQGTLGAMYNAYINGTATGRFLVAPSVGAGDHVADPTLSRAGATMYDPTQYNTGIWQNIAFCAEHGIPTRVVAGFGDSITEGYSWWQNAVYTLSTQKAPCYVVNFGCSTNRAAQYLELLKTQLREENYITDVLLPSFSPNEVQAMTSALADGFIAGLQDAIELCRVYNKRLYIWTSYAAKTTRYAGNSTAVNAIKKINDWVRTEAAKQGAQFNLIEIENGWDNASMIVTANSDNTHPNATAGIPYMTSRCLPAIQLGA
;
A
#
# COMPACT_ATOMS: atom_id res chain seq x y z
N MET A 1 -5.34 53.21 24.63
CA MET A 1 -4.64 54.53 24.63
C MET A 1 -5.09 55.32 25.86
N LYS A 2 -4.29 56.26 26.39
CA LYS A 2 -4.73 57.10 27.53
C LYS A 2 -5.87 58.07 27.13
N PRO A 3 -6.82 58.40 28.04
CA PRO A 3 -7.90 59.34 27.75
C PRO A 3 -7.40 60.73 27.32
N TYR A 4 -8.17 61.40 26.46
CA TYR A 4 -7.83 62.69 25.85
C TYR A 4 -7.46 63.77 26.88
N ALA A 5 -8.15 63.80 28.02
CA ALA A 5 -7.94 64.78 29.11
C ALA A 5 -6.59 64.67 29.85
N GLN A 6 -5.73 63.67 29.53
CA GLN A 6 -4.40 63.51 30.13
C GLN A 6 -3.24 63.93 29.22
N ARG A 7 -3.52 64.63 28.10
CA ARG A 7 -2.48 65.15 27.21
C ARG A 7 -2.15 66.61 27.58
N PRO A 8 -0.87 67.02 27.56
CA PRO A 8 -0.50 68.42 27.77
C PRO A 8 -1.18 69.33 26.74
N ALA A 9 -1.53 70.56 27.16
CA ALA A 9 -1.92 71.60 26.21
C ALA A 9 -0.81 71.78 25.15
N ASN A 10 -1.21 71.93 23.88
CA ASN A 10 -0.34 72.06 22.71
C ASN A 10 0.41 70.78 22.27
N ALA A 11 -0.01 69.59 22.72
CA ALA A 11 0.53 68.34 22.17
C ALA A 11 0.13 68.14 20.70
N ILE A 12 1.12 68.09 19.79
CA ILE A 12 0.91 67.73 18.38
C ILE A 12 0.69 66.21 18.28
N VAL A 13 -0.35 65.79 17.57
CA VAL A 13 -0.74 64.38 17.41
C VAL A 13 -1.14 64.12 15.96
N THR A 14 -0.55 63.09 15.35
CA THR A 14 -1.02 62.58 14.05
C THR A 14 -2.17 61.59 14.28
N PHE A 15 -3.27 61.77 13.57
CA PHE A 15 -4.41 60.85 13.54
C PHE A 15 -4.53 60.22 12.14
N ASP A 16 -5.31 59.14 12.02
CA ASP A 16 -5.78 58.72 10.71
C ASP A 16 -6.87 59.67 10.19
N ALA A 17 -7.06 59.68 8.87
CA ALA A 17 -7.98 60.62 8.21
C ALA A 17 -9.45 60.46 8.65
N GLY A 18 -9.87 59.28 9.12
CA GLY A 18 -11.23 59.06 9.61
C GLY A 18 -11.45 59.71 10.98
N VAL A 19 -10.48 59.58 11.89
CA VAL A 19 -10.50 60.24 13.20
C VAL A 19 -10.36 61.75 13.07
N GLU A 20 -9.53 62.24 12.15
CA GLU A 20 -9.37 63.68 11.88
C GLU A 20 -10.69 64.33 11.39
N VAL A 21 -11.34 63.74 10.38
CA VAL A 21 -12.66 64.20 9.89
C VAL A 21 -13.72 64.16 10.99
N GLY A 22 -13.73 63.10 11.82
CA GLY A 22 -14.67 63.00 12.95
C GLY A 22 -14.47 64.06 14.03
N LEU A 23 -13.23 64.47 14.31
CA LEU A 23 -12.92 65.51 15.30
C LEU A 23 -13.27 66.92 14.81
N ILE A 24 -13.09 67.19 13.51
CA ILE A 24 -13.51 68.44 12.87
C ILE A 24 -15.04 68.53 12.85
N ALA A 25 -15.74 67.48 12.42
CA ALA A 25 -17.20 67.43 12.39
C ALA A 25 -17.84 67.57 13.79
N ALA A 26 -17.16 67.10 14.83
CA ALA A 26 -17.59 67.27 16.23
C ALA A 26 -17.25 68.64 16.84
N GLY A 27 -16.64 69.56 16.10
CA GLY A 27 -16.22 70.89 16.57
C GLY A 27 -15.09 70.85 17.60
N LYS A 28 -14.34 69.74 17.69
CA LYS A 28 -13.25 69.54 18.68
C LYS A 28 -11.86 69.77 18.11
N ALA A 29 -11.76 70.01 16.81
CA ALA A 29 -10.57 70.47 16.10
C ALA A 29 -10.98 71.42 14.97
N THR A 30 -10.08 72.31 14.57
CA THR A 30 -10.24 73.18 13.39
C THR A 30 -9.05 72.94 12.46
N ALA A 31 -9.33 72.60 11.20
CA ALA A 31 -8.28 72.50 10.17
C ALA A 31 -8.20 73.81 9.39
N ASP A 32 -7.04 74.47 9.45
CA ASP A 32 -6.68 75.54 8.52
C ASP A 32 -5.99 74.90 7.31
N LEU A 33 -6.73 74.76 6.20
CA LEU A 33 -6.22 74.20 4.95
C LEU A 33 -5.56 75.26 4.05
N THR A 34 -5.31 76.47 4.58
CA THR A 34 -4.78 77.64 3.87
C THR A 34 -3.37 78.05 4.35
N GLY A 35 -2.47 77.07 4.47
CA GLY A 35 -1.02 77.30 4.30
C GLY A 35 -0.36 78.31 5.24
N GLY A 36 -0.48 78.13 6.56
CA GLY A 36 0.20 78.97 7.56
C GLY A 36 1.74 78.81 7.55
N VAL A 37 2.46 79.96 7.65
CA VAL A 37 3.93 80.03 7.61
C VAL A 37 4.55 79.71 8.99
N ARG A 38 5.59 78.88 9.04
CA ARG A 38 6.33 78.58 10.29
C ARG A 38 7.15 79.79 10.77
N TYR A 39 6.81 80.31 11.94
CA TYR A 39 7.52 81.43 12.58
C TYR A 39 8.49 80.95 13.67
N PHE A 40 9.59 80.31 13.26
CA PHE A 40 10.79 80.14 14.08
C PHE A 40 12.04 80.26 13.20
N MET A 41 12.82 81.32 13.37
CA MET A 41 14.19 81.35 12.89
C MET A 41 15.07 80.45 13.78
N PRO A 42 15.90 79.55 13.22
CA PRO A 42 16.87 78.80 14.00
C PRO A 42 17.82 79.74 14.76
N ARG A 43 18.09 79.40 16.02
CA ARG A 43 19.02 80.17 16.87
C ARG A 43 20.45 79.96 16.35
N PRO A 44 21.16 80.98 15.85
CA PRO A 44 22.54 80.79 15.39
C PRO A 44 23.45 80.44 16.57
N GLY A 45 24.25 79.39 16.45
CA GLY A 45 25.44 79.20 17.31
C GLY A 45 25.56 77.91 18.14
N LEU A 46 24.63 76.95 18.07
CA LEU A 46 24.79 75.63 18.71
C LEU A 46 24.45 74.49 17.73
N VAL A 47 25.39 74.20 16.84
CA VAL A 47 25.39 72.98 16.01
C VAL A 47 25.62 71.78 16.94
N LEU A 48 24.84 70.71 16.80
CA LEU A 48 25.02 69.50 17.61
C LEU A 48 26.38 68.87 17.27
N GLN A 49 27.29 68.83 18.25
CA GLN A 49 28.57 68.15 18.08
C GLN A 49 28.39 66.64 18.27
N ALA A 50 28.46 65.90 17.16
CA ALA A 50 28.69 64.47 17.23
C ALA A 50 30.09 64.20 17.79
N LYS A 51 30.27 63.06 18.48
CA LYS A 51 31.52 62.71 19.16
C LYS A 51 32.73 62.82 18.20
N GLN A 52 33.78 63.53 18.61
CA GLN A 52 35.02 63.60 17.82
C GLN A 52 35.66 62.21 17.71
N VAL A 53 36.03 61.80 16.49
CA VAL A 53 36.68 60.50 16.23
C VAL A 53 38.08 60.75 15.67
N ALA A 54 39.11 60.21 16.34
CA ALA A 54 40.50 60.40 15.93
C ALA A 54 40.89 59.52 14.73
N VAL A 55 40.42 58.28 14.67
CA VAL A 55 40.58 57.36 13.53
C VAL A 55 39.35 56.43 13.51
N GLY A 56 38.83 56.11 12.33
CA GLY A 56 37.73 55.15 12.16
C GLY A 56 36.61 55.65 11.23
N ALA A 57 35.38 55.28 11.56
CA ALA A 57 34.16 55.70 10.86
C ALA A 57 33.26 56.53 11.79
N VAL A 58 32.55 57.50 11.20
CA VAL A 58 31.56 58.33 11.89
C VAL A 58 30.34 58.54 10.99
N ALA A 59 29.15 58.58 11.58
CA ALA A 59 27.91 58.93 10.91
C ALA A 59 27.34 60.20 11.56
N LEU A 60 26.84 61.12 10.74
CA LEU A 60 26.22 62.39 11.14
C LEU A 60 24.79 62.44 10.61
N GLN A 61 23.87 62.92 11.44
CA GLN A 61 22.51 63.29 11.06
C GLN A 61 22.41 64.78 10.70
N ALA A 62 21.24 65.23 10.24
CA ALA A 62 20.98 66.62 9.93
C ALA A 62 21.27 67.55 11.13
N GLU A 63 21.85 68.72 10.83
CA GLU A 63 22.28 69.74 11.81
C GLU A 63 23.40 69.31 12.77
N GLU A 64 24.07 68.18 12.51
CA GLU A 64 25.27 67.74 13.24
C GLU A 64 26.58 68.14 12.55
N GLN A 65 27.63 68.32 13.35
CA GLN A 65 29.01 68.39 12.86
C GLN A 65 29.99 67.60 13.73
N THR A 66 31.10 67.14 13.15
CA THR A 66 32.21 66.51 13.88
C THR A 66 33.55 66.83 13.23
N THR A 67 34.65 66.70 13.97
CA THR A 67 35.99 66.69 13.37
C THR A 67 36.53 65.27 13.32
N ILE A 68 37.18 64.93 12.21
CA ILE A 68 37.91 63.69 12.02
C ILE A 68 39.38 64.00 11.74
N THR A 69 40.27 63.19 12.29
CA THR A 69 41.70 63.28 12.00
C THR A 69 42.05 62.23 10.94
N LEU A 70 42.84 62.63 9.94
CA LEU A 70 43.32 61.79 8.85
C LEU A 70 44.83 61.60 9.03
N PRO A 71 45.30 60.40 9.42
CA PRO A 71 46.72 60.05 9.43
C PRO A 71 47.37 60.21 8.05
N GLU A 72 48.69 60.39 8.06
CA GLU A 72 49.51 60.42 6.84
C GLU A 72 49.36 59.12 6.04
N GLY A 73 49.35 59.23 4.70
CA GLY A 73 49.18 58.09 3.80
C GLY A 73 47.74 57.57 3.66
N GLN A 74 46.80 58.05 4.49
CA GLN A 74 45.39 57.65 4.44
C GLN A 74 44.53 58.66 3.65
N VAL A 75 43.43 58.17 3.08
CA VAL A 75 42.32 58.92 2.46
C VAL A 75 41.09 58.94 3.36
N LEU A 76 40.37 60.06 3.35
CA LEU A 76 39.02 60.17 3.89
C LEU A 76 38.00 59.86 2.80
N LEU A 77 37.18 58.83 3.02
CA LEU A 77 36.07 58.42 2.16
C LEU A 77 34.76 58.91 2.77
N ILE A 78 33.89 59.50 1.95
CA ILE A 78 32.63 60.10 2.42
C ILE A 78 31.50 59.69 1.49
N SER A 79 30.41 59.20 2.07
CA SER A 79 29.16 58.93 1.36
C SER A 79 27.97 59.50 2.10
N ALA A 80 26.91 59.81 1.36
CA ALA A 80 25.74 60.50 1.86
C ALA A 80 24.46 59.93 1.25
N ALA A 81 23.39 59.89 2.04
CA ALA A 81 22.09 59.40 1.61
C ALA A 81 21.40 60.36 0.62
N ALA A 82 20.34 59.90 -0.05
CA ALA A 82 19.48 60.76 -0.86
C ALA A 82 18.99 61.98 -0.05
N SER A 83 18.84 63.13 -0.72
CA SER A 83 18.45 64.42 -0.11
C SER A 83 19.39 64.97 0.98
N THR A 84 20.61 64.44 1.08
CA THR A 84 21.64 64.97 1.98
C THR A 84 22.33 66.18 1.38
N ALA A 85 22.53 67.22 2.19
CA ALA A 85 23.36 68.37 1.89
C ALA A 85 24.30 68.64 3.07
N GLY A 86 25.58 68.80 2.80
CA GLY A 86 26.59 69.11 3.81
C GLY A 86 27.90 69.58 3.18
N ALA A 87 28.93 69.73 4.02
CA ALA A 87 30.25 70.15 3.58
C ALA A 87 31.34 69.51 4.43
N VAL A 88 32.52 69.37 3.83
CA VAL A 88 33.76 68.93 4.49
C VAL A 88 34.80 69.99 4.24
N SER A 89 35.52 70.44 5.27
CA SER A 89 36.60 71.41 5.13
C SER A 89 37.85 70.96 5.87
N ARG A 90 39.04 71.21 5.31
CA ARG A 90 40.31 70.90 5.99
C ARG A 90 40.67 72.04 6.94
N ALA A 91 40.86 71.72 8.22
CA ALA A 91 41.18 72.70 9.24
C ALA A 91 42.51 73.42 8.92
N GLY A 92 42.49 74.75 8.90
CA GLY A 92 43.65 75.57 8.53
C GLY A 92 43.92 75.69 7.03
N SER A 93 43.02 75.21 6.16
CA SER A 93 43.06 75.41 4.71
C SER A 93 41.76 76.04 4.19
N SER A 94 41.80 76.57 2.97
CA SER A 94 40.60 76.96 2.19
C SER A 94 39.95 75.77 1.47
N ASP A 95 40.51 74.57 1.58
CA ASP A 95 39.99 73.37 0.91
C ASP A 95 38.63 72.94 1.49
N THR A 96 37.59 72.98 0.65
CA THR A 96 36.25 72.50 1.01
C THR A 96 35.65 71.63 -0.09
N TRP A 97 34.87 70.63 0.30
CA TRP A 97 34.15 69.73 -0.59
C TRP A 97 32.67 69.72 -0.21
N SER A 98 31.79 69.98 -1.17
CA SER A 98 30.35 69.85 -0.98
C SER A 98 29.94 68.38 -0.93
N VAL A 99 29.19 68.01 0.10
CA VAL A 99 28.64 66.67 0.28
C VAL A 99 27.18 66.67 -0.19
N ALA A 100 26.91 65.89 -1.23
CA ALA A 100 25.56 65.61 -1.73
C ALA A 100 25.37 64.08 -1.82
N ALA A 101 24.15 63.64 -2.13
CA ALA A 101 23.81 62.22 -2.25
C ALA A 101 24.78 61.44 -3.16
N GLY A 102 25.28 60.30 -2.67
CA GLY A 102 26.31 59.49 -3.34
C GLY A 102 27.62 59.47 -2.57
N ALA A 103 28.71 59.08 -3.23
CA ALA A 103 30.06 59.05 -2.65
C ALA A 103 30.93 60.17 -3.27
N LEU A 104 31.67 60.87 -2.42
CA LEU A 104 32.70 61.82 -2.84
C LEU A 104 33.96 61.07 -3.30
N ALA A 105 34.75 61.72 -4.16
CA ALA A 105 36.10 61.26 -4.47
C ALA A 105 36.95 61.21 -3.18
N PRO A 106 37.88 60.24 -3.04
CA PRO A 106 38.73 60.14 -1.85
C PRO A 106 39.50 61.43 -1.57
N ILE A 107 39.41 61.93 -0.34
CA ILE A 107 40.10 63.16 0.09
C ILE A 107 41.43 62.76 0.74
N GLY A 108 42.53 62.89 -0.02
CA GLY A 108 43.88 62.48 0.36
C GLY A 108 44.57 61.62 -0.72
N PRO A 109 45.70 60.96 -0.41
CA PRO A 109 46.42 61.05 0.85
C PRO A 109 47.11 62.40 1.00
N TYR A 110 47.37 62.79 2.24
CA TYR A 110 48.20 63.96 2.55
C TYR A 110 49.46 63.53 3.28
N ALA A 111 50.51 64.32 3.13
CA ALA A 111 51.68 64.26 4.00
C ALA A 111 51.33 64.87 5.38
N GLY A 112 51.85 64.27 6.44
CA GLY A 112 51.51 64.56 7.82
C GLY A 112 50.03 64.33 8.19
N MET A 113 49.75 64.42 9.49
CA MET A 113 48.40 64.26 10.04
C MET A 113 47.53 65.49 9.78
N GLN A 114 46.39 65.31 9.10
CA GLN A 114 45.44 66.38 8.78
C GLN A 114 44.19 66.30 9.65
N ARG A 115 43.44 67.39 9.82
CA ARG A 115 42.13 67.41 10.48
C ARG A 115 41.07 68.00 9.56
N PHE A 116 39.90 67.39 9.52
CA PHE A 116 38.75 67.81 8.71
C PHE A 116 37.54 68.06 9.61
N LEU A 117 36.79 69.12 9.33
CA LEU A 117 35.45 69.36 9.88
C LEU A 117 34.43 68.85 8.86
N ILE A 118 33.51 68.00 9.31
CA ILE A 118 32.39 67.49 8.51
C ILE A 118 31.11 68.06 9.13
N THR A 119 30.29 68.71 8.31
CA THR A 119 29.00 69.29 8.71
C THR A 119 27.91 68.71 7.82
N CYS A 120 26.86 68.16 8.44
CA CYS A 120 25.65 67.70 7.76
C CYS A 120 24.55 68.75 7.98
N THR A 121 24.11 69.43 6.93
CA THR A 121 23.06 70.45 7.02
C THR A 121 21.68 69.79 6.96
N THR A 122 21.47 68.87 6.04
CA THR A 122 20.26 68.04 5.93
C THR A 122 20.62 66.61 5.53
N GLY A 123 19.79 65.63 5.88
CA GLY A 123 20.02 64.22 5.54
C GLY A 123 21.00 63.50 6.48
N ALA A 124 21.83 62.60 5.94
CA ALA A 124 22.79 61.83 6.73
C ALA A 124 24.08 61.53 5.95
N ILE A 125 25.22 61.73 6.61
CA ILE A 125 26.57 61.54 6.06
C ILE A 125 27.29 60.43 6.83
N ALA A 126 27.92 59.50 6.10
CA ALA A 126 28.87 58.54 6.65
C ALA A 126 30.28 58.87 6.13
N ALA A 127 31.25 58.96 7.04
CA ALA A 127 32.65 59.21 6.72
C ALA A 127 33.53 58.11 7.31
N THR A 128 34.60 57.71 6.61
CA THR A 128 35.52 56.64 7.04
C THR A 128 36.92 56.89 6.50
N VAL A 129 37.92 56.68 7.34
CA VAL A 129 39.34 56.78 6.97
C VAL A 129 39.90 55.41 6.53
N ARG A 130 40.72 55.37 5.47
CA ARG A 130 41.41 54.15 4.96
C ARG A 130 42.76 54.48 4.31
N GLU A 131 43.64 53.48 4.13
CA GLU A 131 44.90 53.65 3.37
C GLU A 131 44.67 54.07 1.90
N ALA A 132 45.58 54.88 1.37
CA ALA A 132 45.55 55.33 -0.02
C ALA A 132 46.39 54.47 -0.97
N VAL A 133 45.96 54.40 -2.24
CA VAL A 133 46.66 53.67 -3.30
C VAL A 133 46.96 54.64 -4.46
N LEU A 134 48.23 54.84 -4.78
CA LEU A 134 48.67 55.70 -5.89
C LEU A 134 48.52 55.01 -7.26
N ALA A 135 48.21 55.79 -8.29
CA ALA A 135 48.27 55.39 -9.70
C ALA A 135 49.19 56.37 -10.48
N ALA A 136 49.95 55.86 -11.47
CA ALA A 136 50.99 56.60 -12.18
C ALA A 136 50.72 56.75 -13.69
N THR A 137 51.27 57.81 -14.29
CA THR A 137 51.36 58.04 -15.75
C THR A 137 52.53 57.26 -16.37
N GLY A 138 52.53 56.88 -17.65
CA GLY A 138 51.53 57.09 -18.72
C GLY A 138 52.22 56.89 -20.08
N ALA A 139 51.64 56.11 -21.00
CA ALA A 139 52.43 55.48 -22.07
C ALA A 139 51.65 55.12 -23.35
N ALA A 140 52.35 54.87 -24.47
CA ALA A 140 51.84 54.89 -25.85
C ALA A 140 50.91 53.71 -26.22
N VAL A 141 49.61 53.96 -26.17
CA VAL A 141 48.53 52.95 -26.24
C VAL A 141 48.30 52.40 -27.67
N ALA A 142 48.12 51.08 -27.81
CA ALA A 142 47.67 50.44 -29.05
C ALA A 142 46.16 50.68 -29.33
N THR A 143 45.72 50.62 -30.58
CA THR A 143 44.30 50.76 -30.94
C THR A 143 43.74 49.41 -31.41
N ILE A 144 42.57 49.01 -30.92
CA ILE A 144 41.85 47.82 -31.40
C ILE A 144 40.66 48.23 -32.26
N ALA A 145 40.46 47.55 -33.38
CA ALA A 145 39.30 47.66 -34.26
C ALA A 145 38.67 46.28 -34.52
N GLY A 146 37.37 46.26 -34.82
CA GLY A 146 36.58 45.05 -35.09
C GLY A 146 35.30 44.99 -34.24
N THR A 147 34.55 43.89 -34.36
CA THR A 147 33.37 43.64 -33.51
C THR A 147 33.68 42.49 -32.55
N GLY A 148 33.33 42.65 -31.27
CA GLY A 148 33.56 41.62 -30.25
C GLY A 148 32.70 40.36 -30.40
N VAL A 149 31.97 40.17 -31.49
CA VAL A 149 31.05 39.04 -31.65
C VAL A 149 31.84 37.75 -31.85
N VAL A 150 31.48 36.69 -31.12
CA VAL A 150 32.08 35.35 -31.28
C VAL A 150 32.10 34.94 -32.76
N GLY A 151 33.29 34.54 -33.25
CA GLY A 151 33.54 34.17 -34.64
C GLY A 151 34.06 35.31 -35.53
N GLN A 152 34.06 36.56 -35.08
CA GLN A 152 34.57 37.70 -35.84
C GLN A 152 36.02 38.07 -35.44
N PRO A 153 36.82 38.61 -36.38
CA PRO A 153 38.18 39.07 -36.09
C PRO A 153 38.22 40.46 -35.46
N LEU A 154 39.13 40.61 -34.50
CA LEU A 154 39.64 41.89 -33.98
C LEU A 154 41.07 42.08 -34.49
N THR A 155 41.46 43.34 -34.71
CA THR A 155 42.83 43.71 -35.09
C THR A 155 43.32 44.82 -34.17
N ALA A 156 44.50 44.63 -33.57
CA ALA A 156 45.20 45.60 -32.76
C ALA A 156 46.41 46.15 -33.53
N THR A 157 46.63 47.47 -33.47
CA THR A 157 47.65 48.16 -34.26
C THR A 157 48.33 49.25 -33.44
N LEU A 158 49.66 49.39 -33.61
CA LEU A 158 50.47 50.44 -32.98
C LEU A 158 50.50 51.73 -33.83
N PRO A 159 50.77 52.89 -33.22
CA PRO A 159 51.04 54.12 -33.97
C PRO A 159 52.15 53.95 -35.01
N ALA A 160 51.99 54.58 -36.17
CA ALA A 160 52.94 54.45 -37.28
C ALA A 160 54.37 54.83 -36.85
N GLY A 161 55.34 53.97 -37.20
CA GLY A 161 56.75 54.11 -36.78
C GLY A 161 57.10 53.39 -35.46
N VAL A 162 56.11 52.92 -34.69
CA VAL A 162 56.34 52.12 -33.48
C VAL A 162 56.24 50.63 -33.80
N VAL A 163 57.27 49.86 -33.42
CA VAL A 163 57.33 48.41 -33.54
C VAL A 163 57.53 47.82 -32.14
N GLY A 164 56.72 46.83 -31.77
CA GLY A 164 56.76 46.27 -30.41
C GLY A 164 56.15 44.88 -30.32
N THR A 165 56.01 44.37 -29.11
CA THR A 165 55.26 43.14 -28.83
C THR A 165 53.80 43.49 -28.61
N LEU A 166 52.92 42.98 -29.46
CA LEU A 166 51.47 43.02 -29.28
C LEU A 166 50.97 41.69 -28.70
N GLN A 167 50.10 41.77 -27.70
CA GLN A 167 49.49 40.61 -27.06
C GLN A 167 48.02 40.88 -26.76
N PHE A 168 47.10 40.06 -27.29
CA PHE A 168 45.71 40.14 -26.88
C PHE A 168 45.54 39.58 -25.46
N THR A 169 44.75 40.30 -24.66
CA THR A 169 44.43 39.96 -23.28
C THR A 169 42.93 39.96 -23.08
N LYS A 170 42.46 39.22 -22.08
CA LYS A 170 41.06 39.20 -21.67
C LYS A 170 40.91 39.41 -20.18
N ALA A 171 39.97 40.26 -19.80
CA ALA A 171 39.58 40.52 -18.43
C ALA A 171 38.10 40.16 -18.25
N LEU A 172 37.72 39.55 -17.14
CA LEU A 172 36.32 39.20 -16.90
C LEU A 172 35.47 40.49 -16.81
N LYS A 173 34.23 40.47 -17.31
CA LYS A 173 33.33 41.64 -17.25
C LYS A 173 32.90 42.00 -15.83
N ALA A 174 32.97 41.06 -14.90
CA ALA A 174 32.65 41.26 -13.49
C ALA A 174 33.92 41.64 -12.69
N SER A 175 33.75 42.55 -11.72
CA SER A 175 34.82 42.98 -10.81
C SER A 175 35.16 41.87 -9.80
N PRO A 176 36.45 41.66 -9.41
CA PRO A 176 37.64 42.43 -9.81
C PRO A 176 38.20 42.04 -11.18
N PHE A 177 38.78 43.01 -11.89
CA PHE A 177 39.36 42.84 -13.22
C PHE A 177 40.69 42.07 -13.19
N THR A 178 40.63 40.74 -13.06
CA THR A 178 41.80 39.89 -13.29
C THR A 178 42.07 39.78 -14.79
N LYS A 179 43.13 40.43 -15.24
CA LYS A 179 43.60 40.39 -16.63
C LYS A 179 44.38 39.10 -16.89
N SER A 180 44.14 38.47 -18.03
CA SER A 180 44.81 37.24 -18.45
C SER A 180 45.22 37.29 -19.92
N ASN A 181 46.32 36.63 -20.26
CA ASN A 181 46.82 36.57 -21.63
C ASN A 181 46.02 35.55 -22.45
N ILE A 182 45.66 35.89 -23.68
CA ILE A 182 45.07 34.92 -24.61
C ILE A 182 46.22 34.12 -25.24
N SER A 183 46.27 32.82 -24.92
CA SER A 183 47.31 31.92 -25.44
C SER A 183 47.28 31.86 -26.96
N GLY A 184 48.46 31.94 -27.59
CA GLY A 184 48.62 31.97 -29.06
C GLY A 184 48.36 33.32 -29.74
N ALA A 185 47.79 34.31 -29.05
CA ALA A 185 47.51 35.64 -29.61
C ALA A 185 48.60 36.67 -29.23
N VAL A 186 49.84 36.37 -29.62
CA VAL A 186 51.04 37.20 -29.36
C VAL A 186 51.90 37.29 -30.60
N ALA A 187 52.40 38.49 -30.92
CA ALA A 187 53.42 38.67 -31.94
C ALA A 187 54.47 39.69 -31.47
N ASN A 188 55.74 39.35 -31.68
CA ASN A 188 56.89 40.18 -31.33
C ASN A 188 57.37 40.98 -32.54
N ALA A 189 57.81 42.21 -32.31
CA ALA A 189 58.34 43.12 -33.34
C ALA A 189 57.40 43.32 -34.54
N VAL A 190 56.10 43.47 -34.28
CA VAL A 190 55.08 43.80 -35.29
C VAL A 190 54.45 45.17 -35.02
N ASN A 191 53.83 45.73 -36.05
CA ASN A 191 52.98 46.92 -35.94
C ASN A 191 51.48 46.57 -35.84
N SER A 192 51.08 45.33 -36.16
CA SER A 192 49.68 44.87 -36.12
C SER A 192 49.56 43.39 -35.78
N LEU A 193 48.46 43.00 -35.13
CA LEU A 193 48.11 41.63 -34.75
C LEU A 193 46.60 41.42 -34.85
N SER A 194 46.14 40.26 -35.33
CA SER A 194 44.72 39.92 -35.42
C SER A 194 44.36 38.70 -34.58
N TYR A 195 43.12 38.66 -34.09
CA TYR A 195 42.59 37.63 -33.21
C TYR A 195 41.08 37.42 -33.43
N THR A 196 40.65 36.18 -33.66
CA THR A 196 39.21 35.85 -33.80
C THR A 196 38.62 35.51 -32.43
N VAL A 197 37.56 36.22 -32.03
CA VAL A 197 36.89 36.03 -30.74
C VAL A 197 36.28 34.63 -30.64
N GLN A 198 36.59 33.86 -29.60
CA GLN A 198 36.06 32.52 -29.43
C GLN A 198 34.86 32.50 -28.45
N ALA A 199 34.09 31.41 -28.46
CA ALA A 199 32.90 31.27 -27.61
C ALA A 199 33.21 31.41 -26.11
N ALA A 200 34.40 30.95 -25.69
CA ALA A 200 34.89 31.08 -24.31
C ALA A 200 35.16 32.53 -23.87
N ASP A 201 35.19 33.49 -24.80
CA ASP A 201 35.53 34.87 -24.52
C ASP A 201 34.30 35.76 -24.29
N ALA A 202 33.08 35.28 -24.54
CA ALA A 202 31.84 36.06 -24.42
C ALA A 202 31.57 36.65 -23.01
N LEU A 203 32.17 36.08 -21.96
CA LEU A 203 32.11 36.60 -20.57
C LEU A 203 33.18 37.66 -20.27
N TYR A 204 34.05 37.94 -21.24
CA TYR A 204 35.24 38.76 -21.10
C TYR A 204 35.17 40.02 -21.97
N ASN A 205 35.98 40.96 -21.56
CA ASN A 205 36.35 42.17 -22.23
C ASN A 205 37.73 41.92 -22.87
N ILE A 206 37.85 42.10 -24.19
CA ILE A 206 39.09 41.85 -24.94
C ILE A 206 39.86 43.16 -25.08
N GLY A 207 41.12 43.15 -24.66
CA GLY A 207 42.08 44.23 -24.79
C GLY A 207 43.35 43.77 -25.51
N CYS A 208 44.28 44.68 -25.75
CA CYS A 208 45.59 44.38 -26.31
C CYS A 208 46.70 45.19 -25.62
N ASP A 209 47.79 44.52 -25.30
CA ASP A 209 48.94 45.07 -24.59
C ASP A 209 50.13 45.24 -25.55
N ALA A 210 50.91 46.29 -25.31
CA ALA A 210 51.97 46.75 -26.20
C ALA A 210 53.29 46.95 -25.45
N SER A 211 54.02 45.86 -25.17
CA SER A 211 55.22 45.83 -24.30
C SER A 211 54.99 46.25 -22.83
N SER A 212 55.95 45.97 -21.96
CA SER A 212 55.76 45.85 -20.50
C SER A 212 55.67 47.17 -19.70
N THR A 213 55.59 48.33 -20.35
CA THR A 213 55.47 49.65 -19.69
C THR A 213 54.34 50.52 -20.25
N VAL A 214 53.35 49.92 -20.93
CA VAL A 214 52.27 50.64 -21.64
C VAL A 214 50.88 50.40 -21.02
N ALA A 215 50.05 51.45 -20.95
CA ALA A 215 48.68 51.38 -20.46
C ALA A 215 47.73 50.68 -21.46
N SER A 216 46.68 50.03 -20.93
CA SER A 216 45.76 49.20 -21.73
C SER A 216 44.99 49.98 -22.80
N SER A 217 44.86 49.35 -23.97
CA SER A 217 44.09 49.83 -25.12
C SER A 217 42.58 49.83 -24.92
N ASN A 218 41.87 50.50 -25.84
CA ASN A 218 40.40 50.50 -25.91
C ASN A 218 39.87 49.06 -25.89
N VAL A 219 39.09 48.77 -24.85
CA VAL A 219 38.56 47.43 -24.58
C VAL A 219 37.29 47.21 -25.41
N ILE A 220 37.23 46.09 -26.13
CA ILE A 220 36.03 45.66 -26.86
C ILE A 220 35.34 44.57 -26.05
N ALA A 221 34.08 44.80 -25.67
CA ALA A 221 33.27 43.78 -25.01
C ALA A 221 32.99 42.62 -25.97
N ALA A 222 33.40 41.40 -25.61
CA ALA A 222 33.04 40.24 -26.43
C ALA A 222 31.54 39.98 -26.30
N LEU A 223 30.80 39.88 -27.40
CA LEU A 223 29.37 39.61 -27.40
C LEU A 223 29.15 38.15 -27.75
N ALA A 224 28.39 37.43 -26.93
CA ALA A 224 27.80 36.17 -27.34
C ALA A 224 26.98 36.42 -28.62
N GLY A 225 27.10 35.53 -29.60
CA GLY A 225 26.21 35.56 -30.77
C GLY A 225 24.75 35.48 -30.33
N ALA A 226 23.83 36.04 -31.13
CA ALA A 226 22.40 36.02 -30.83
C ALA A 226 21.95 34.59 -30.52
N ALA A 227 21.40 34.39 -29.32
CA ALA A 227 21.20 33.04 -28.82
C ALA A 227 20.01 32.38 -29.53
N THR A 228 20.22 31.18 -30.08
CA THR A 228 19.22 30.48 -30.91
C THR A 228 18.54 29.34 -30.17
N ALA A 229 17.23 29.22 -30.39
CA ALA A 229 16.46 28.04 -30.00
C ALA A 229 16.91 26.80 -30.80
N PRO A 230 16.57 25.57 -30.36
CA PRO A 230 16.91 24.35 -31.07
C PRO A 230 16.24 24.25 -32.45
N GLY A 231 16.80 23.41 -33.32
CA GLY A 231 16.20 23.05 -34.59
C GLY A 231 14.93 22.20 -34.44
N GLN A 232 14.24 21.99 -35.56
CA GLN A 232 13.04 21.15 -35.62
C GLN A 232 13.39 19.66 -35.35
N PRO A 233 12.68 18.95 -34.46
CA PRO A 233 12.84 17.52 -34.26
C PRO A 233 12.33 16.70 -35.46
N ALA A 234 12.82 15.47 -35.61
CA ALA A 234 12.28 14.53 -36.59
C ALA A 234 10.83 14.16 -36.26
N LYS A 235 10.07 13.66 -37.26
CA LYS A 235 8.71 13.15 -37.05
C LYS A 235 8.71 12.06 -35.96
N PRO A 236 7.98 12.25 -34.84
CA PRO A 236 7.92 11.27 -33.76
C PRO A 236 7.11 10.05 -34.20
N VAL A 237 7.50 8.90 -33.66
CA VAL A 237 6.84 7.60 -33.89
C VAL A 237 5.97 7.29 -32.67
N LEU A 238 4.71 6.95 -32.93
CA LEU A 238 3.78 6.47 -31.91
C LEU A 238 3.57 4.97 -32.02
N THR A 239 3.55 4.29 -30.88
CA THR A 239 3.11 2.90 -30.76
C THR A 239 1.88 2.86 -29.85
N ALA A 240 0.77 2.30 -30.35
CA ALA A 240 -0.43 2.11 -29.55
C ALA A 240 -0.18 1.12 -28.41
N MET A 241 -0.69 1.43 -27.22
CA MET A 241 -0.69 0.56 -26.06
C MET A 241 -2.10 0.53 -25.45
N ALA A 242 -2.28 -0.27 -24.41
CA ALA A 242 -3.53 -0.33 -23.69
C ALA A 242 -3.70 0.94 -22.81
N GLY A 243 -4.67 1.80 -23.13
CA GLY A 243 -4.92 3.07 -22.42
C GLY A 243 -3.81 4.13 -22.52
N ALA A 244 -2.85 3.95 -23.43
CA ALA A 244 -1.67 4.81 -23.56
C ALA A 244 -1.05 4.71 -24.97
N VAL A 245 -0.10 5.60 -25.24
CA VAL A 245 0.83 5.47 -26.37
C VAL A 245 2.27 5.53 -25.86
N SER A 246 3.19 4.91 -26.60
CA SER A 246 4.63 5.15 -26.47
C SER A 246 5.08 6.14 -27.54
N VAL A 247 5.77 7.20 -27.13
CA VAL A 247 6.31 8.26 -27.99
C VAL A 247 7.82 8.10 -28.10
N ALA A 248 8.32 7.82 -29.30
CA ALA A 248 9.75 7.85 -29.63
C ALA A 248 10.06 9.02 -30.57
N TRP A 249 11.17 9.70 -30.37
CA TRP A 249 11.56 10.84 -31.22
C TRP A 249 13.08 10.99 -31.37
N THR A 250 13.51 11.80 -32.33
CA THR A 250 14.90 12.27 -32.45
C THR A 250 14.91 13.77 -32.18
N PRO A 251 15.63 14.27 -31.15
CA PRO A 251 15.72 15.70 -30.86
C PRO A 251 16.22 16.51 -32.07
N GLY A 252 15.78 17.76 -32.17
CA GLY A 252 16.31 18.68 -33.16
C GLY A 252 17.79 19.02 -32.92
N ALA A 253 18.46 19.53 -33.95
CA ALA A 253 19.84 20.01 -33.82
C ALA A 253 19.95 21.06 -32.70
N ALA A 254 21.00 20.98 -31.88
CA ALA A 254 21.18 21.93 -30.79
C ALA A 254 21.31 23.37 -31.32
N GLY A 255 20.65 24.32 -30.64
CA GLY A 255 20.86 25.74 -30.87
C GLY A 255 22.19 26.22 -30.28
N SER A 256 22.36 27.53 -30.12
CA SER A 256 23.59 28.11 -29.55
C SER A 256 23.81 27.77 -28.06
N THR A 257 22.87 27.10 -27.41
CA THR A 257 22.96 26.56 -26.05
C THR A 257 22.41 25.15 -25.99
N ALA A 258 22.95 24.36 -25.06
CA ALA A 258 22.59 22.96 -24.87
C ALA A 258 21.08 22.78 -24.63
N THR A 259 20.52 21.75 -25.26
CA THR A 259 19.16 21.26 -25.04
C THR A 259 18.92 20.97 -23.56
N THR A 260 17.86 21.54 -23.00
CA THR A 260 17.43 21.35 -21.61
C THR A 260 16.26 20.36 -21.48
N GLY A 261 15.58 20.04 -22.58
CA GLY A 261 14.53 19.02 -22.60
C GLY A 261 13.81 18.91 -23.94
N ASN A 262 12.74 18.12 -23.97
CA ASN A 262 11.79 18.07 -25.07
C ASN A 262 10.37 18.16 -24.50
N ILE A 263 9.41 18.61 -25.31
CA ILE A 263 7.99 18.67 -24.95
C ILE A 263 7.17 17.97 -26.04
N TRP A 264 6.17 17.19 -25.61
CA TRP A 264 5.11 16.66 -26.46
C TRP A 264 3.89 17.56 -26.37
N THR A 265 3.25 17.85 -27.50
CA THR A 265 1.96 18.53 -27.56
C THR A 265 0.97 17.60 -28.26
N ASP A 266 -0.11 17.21 -27.57
CA ASP A 266 -1.12 16.29 -28.12
C ASP A 266 -2.14 16.98 -29.04
N ILE A 267 -3.02 16.18 -29.66
CA ILE A 267 -4.10 16.64 -30.54
C ILE A 267 -5.10 17.63 -29.89
N ASN A 268 -5.16 17.67 -28.55
CA ASN A 268 -6.00 18.59 -27.79
C ASN A 268 -5.23 19.84 -27.30
N GLY A 269 -3.94 19.94 -27.61
CA GLY A 269 -3.05 21.01 -27.15
C GLY A 269 -2.45 20.81 -25.77
N ASN A 270 -2.60 19.63 -25.14
CA ASN A 270 -1.99 19.35 -23.84
C ASN A 270 -0.47 19.21 -24.00
N VAL A 271 0.30 19.93 -23.18
CA VAL A 271 1.77 19.91 -23.21
C VAL A 271 2.32 19.02 -22.11
N THR A 272 3.11 18.01 -22.47
CA THR A 272 3.79 17.08 -21.56
C THR A 272 5.30 17.21 -21.70
N GLN A 273 6.01 17.42 -20.59
CA GLN A 273 7.48 17.40 -20.60
C GLN A 273 7.98 15.96 -20.79
N LEU A 274 8.95 15.80 -21.69
CA LEU A 274 9.55 14.51 -22.01
C LEU A 274 10.90 14.35 -21.30
N THR A 275 11.02 13.28 -20.50
CA THR A 275 12.18 12.97 -19.65
C THR A 275 12.86 11.65 -20.01
N THR A 276 12.18 10.73 -20.70
CA THR A 276 12.76 9.46 -21.21
C THR A 276 12.46 9.28 -22.69
N ASN A 277 13.29 8.57 -23.45
CA ASN A 277 13.02 8.29 -24.87
C ASN A 277 13.19 6.78 -25.14
N PRO A 278 12.11 6.04 -25.46
CA PRO A 278 10.73 6.50 -25.57
C PRO A 278 10.08 6.91 -24.24
N GLN A 279 8.93 7.58 -24.30
CA GLN A 279 8.08 7.92 -23.14
C GLN A 279 6.65 7.44 -23.32
N THR A 280 6.08 6.86 -22.26
CA THR A 280 4.65 6.54 -22.19
C THR A 280 3.82 7.79 -21.90
N ILE A 281 2.75 8.00 -22.66
CA ILE A 281 1.74 9.03 -22.40
C ILE A 281 0.35 8.39 -22.35
N THR A 282 -0.41 8.68 -21.28
CA THR A 282 -1.79 8.21 -21.13
C THR A 282 -2.69 8.77 -22.22
N ALA A 283 -3.47 7.91 -22.87
CA ALA A 283 -4.31 8.28 -24.02
C ALA A 283 -5.63 7.50 -23.99
N PRO A 284 -6.80 8.15 -24.19
CA PRO A 284 -8.09 7.46 -24.17
C PRO A 284 -8.17 6.31 -25.18
N ALA A 285 -8.64 5.15 -24.72
CA ALA A 285 -8.87 4.00 -25.58
C ALA A 285 -9.92 4.27 -26.65
N GLY A 286 -9.73 3.69 -27.84
CA GLY A 286 -10.70 3.75 -28.94
C GLY A 286 -10.73 5.08 -29.73
N THR A 287 -10.01 6.11 -29.28
CA THR A 287 -9.88 7.39 -29.99
C THR A 287 -8.49 7.51 -30.63
N PRO A 288 -8.37 7.90 -31.91
CA PRO A 288 -7.06 8.15 -32.53
C PRO A 288 -6.27 9.23 -31.78
N TYR A 289 -5.02 8.92 -31.42
CA TYR A 289 -4.11 9.80 -30.69
C TYR A 289 -2.91 10.18 -31.56
N THR A 290 -2.54 11.46 -31.53
CA THR A 290 -1.46 12.07 -32.32
C THR A 290 -0.97 13.35 -31.64
N GLY A 291 0.14 13.93 -32.12
CA GLY A 291 0.76 15.13 -31.58
C GLY A 291 2.11 15.45 -32.24
N THR A 292 2.84 16.40 -31.66
CA THR A 292 4.17 16.86 -32.11
C THR A 292 5.18 16.92 -30.97
N VAL A 293 6.48 16.86 -31.28
CA VAL A 293 7.58 17.10 -30.33
C VAL A 293 8.28 18.41 -30.65
N SER A 294 8.63 19.20 -29.63
CA SER A 294 9.56 20.34 -29.75
C SER A 294 10.76 20.15 -28.83
N THR A 295 11.98 20.45 -29.31
CA THR A 295 13.19 20.45 -28.47
C THR A 295 13.36 21.82 -27.82
N VAL A 296 13.73 21.85 -26.54
CA VAL A 296 13.81 23.07 -25.71
C VAL A 296 15.24 23.30 -25.24
N ASN A 297 15.70 24.56 -25.25
CA ASN A 297 16.89 25.00 -24.53
C ASN A 297 16.58 26.25 -23.70
N ALA A 298 17.59 26.89 -23.11
CA ALA A 298 17.43 28.10 -22.30
C ALA A 298 16.74 29.28 -23.03
N GLN A 299 16.73 29.28 -24.38
CA GLN A 299 16.12 30.33 -25.21
C GLN A 299 14.67 30.02 -25.59
N GLY A 300 14.14 28.85 -25.20
CA GLY A 300 12.77 28.42 -25.48
C GLY A 300 12.68 27.15 -26.33
N ALA A 301 11.47 26.87 -26.80
CA ALA A 301 11.20 25.76 -27.70
C ALA A 301 11.59 26.11 -29.14
N GLY A 302 12.26 25.17 -29.82
CA GLY A 302 12.41 25.19 -31.27
C GLY A 302 11.11 24.90 -32.00
N PRO A 303 11.09 24.94 -33.34
CA PRO A 303 9.92 24.58 -34.13
C PRO A 303 9.45 23.15 -33.82
N ALA A 304 8.13 22.97 -33.72
CA ALA A 304 7.54 21.65 -33.52
C ALA A 304 7.82 20.72 -34.72
N SER A 305 7.98 19.43 -34.45
CA SER A 305 8.13 18.38 -35.46
C SER A 305 6.95 18.34 -36.44
N ALA A 306 7.10 17.60 -37.54
CA ALA A 306 5.93 17.09 -38.24
C ALA A 306 5.03 16.29 -37.28
N GLN A 307 3.72 16.31 -37.52
CA GLN A 307 2.74 15.58 -36.69
C GLN A 307 2.94 14.07 -36.82
N ALA A 308 2.83 13.35 -35.70
CA ALA A 308 2.89 11.90 -35.66
C ALA A 308 1.76 11.25 -36.47
N ASP A 309 2.01 10.07 -37.03
CA ASP A 309 0.91 9.24 -37.54
C ASP A 309 -0.02 8.86 -36.40
N ALA A 310 -1.33 8.98 -36.63
CA ALA A 310 -2.31 8.72 -35.58
C ALA A 310 -2.41 7.22 -35.28
N VAL A 311 -2.39 6.87 -33.99
CA VAL A 311 -2.57 5.49 -33.51
C VAL A 311 -3.74 5.44 -32.54
N THR A 312 -4.52 4.36 -32.56
CA THR A 312 -5.66 4.19 -31.64
C THR A 312 -5.22 3.33 -30.46
N PRO A 313 -5.16 3.87 -29.22
CA PRO A 313 -4.87 3.06 -28.04
C PRO A 313 -5.97 2.00 -27.86
N THR A 314 -5.57 0.78 -27.51
CA THR A 314 -6.52 -0.28 -27.21
C THR A 314 -7.16 -0.03 -25.85
N ALA A 315 -8.36 -0.58 -25.64
CA ALA A 315 -8.95 -0.65 -24.30
C ALA A 315 -7.96 -1.37 -23.38
N VAL A 316 -7.68 -0.78 -22.21
CA VAL A 316 -7.05 -1.50 -21.11
C VAL A 316 -7.88 -2.76 -20.85
N PRO A 317 -7.36 -3.97 -21.07
CA PRO A 317 -8.05 -5.16 -20.61
C PRO A 317 -8.15 -5.00 -19.09
N SER A 318 -9.38 -5.02 -18.58
CA SER A 318 -9.66 -4.65 -17.19
C SER A 318 -8.84 -5.47 -16.18
N ILE A 319 -8.39 -6.66 -16.59
CA ILE A 319 -7.47 -7.54 -15.89
C ILE A 319 -6.55 -8.20 -16.95
N VAL A 320 -5.24 -8.26 -16.72
CA VAL A 320 -4.25 -8.99 -17.56
C VAL A 320 -3.36 -9.92 -16.72
N PRO A 321 -2.76 -10.99 -17.26
CA PRO A 321 -1.69 -11.71 -16.57
C PRO A 321 -0.50 -10.78 -16.29
N PHE A 322 0.14 -10.91 -15.12
CA PHE A 322 1.42 -10.28 -14.87
C PHE A 322 2.52 -10.93 -15.73
N ASP A 323 3.37 -10.09 -16.32
CA ASP A 323 4.50 -10.47 -17.14
C ASP A 323 5.70 -9.62 -16.70
N SER A 324 6.78 -10.27 -16.24
CA SER A 324 7.98 -9.57 -15.77
C SER A 324 8.77 -8.86 -16.87
N THR A 325 8.39 -9.03 -18.14
CA THR A 325 8.95 -8.30 -19.29
C THR A 325 8.12 -7.07 -19.66
N ALA A 326 6.93 -6.88 -19.08
CA ALA A 326 6.02 -5.78 -19.36
C ALA A 326 6.02 -4.73 -18.22
N ALA A 327 5.84 -3.47 -18.58
CA ALA A 327 5.54 -2.40 -17.63
C ALA A 327 4.02 -2.23 -17.49
N PHE A 328 3.55 -1.94 -16.28
CA PHE A 328 2.13 -1.78 -15.97
C PHE A 328 1.84 -0.38 -15.38
N PRO A 329 0.80 0.35 -15.85
CA PRO A 329 0.46 1.66 -15.31
C PRO A 329 -0.20 1.54 -13.93
N ALA A 330 -0.14 2.61 -13.13
CA ALA A 330 -0.91 2.73 -11.90
C ALA A 330 -2.41 2.51 -12.19
N GLY A 331 -3.10 1.78 -11.32
CA GLY A 331 -4.49 1.36 -11.48
C GLY A 331 -4.68 0.05 -12.26
N GLN A 332 -3.69 -0.42 -13.02
CA GLN A 332 -3.79 -1.68 -13.76
C GLN A 332 -4.04 -2.84 -12.81
N GLN A 333 -5.04 -3.67 -13.12
CA GLN A 333 -5.23 -4.95 -12.46
C GLN A 333 -4.48 -6.06 -13.19
N VAL A 334 -3.75 -6.86 -12.44
CA VAL A 334 -3.04 -8.04 -12.95
C VAL A 334 -3.37 -9.32 -12.19
N THR A 335 -3.30 -10.45 -12.88
CA THR A 335 -3.35 -11.79 -12.26
C THR A 335 -1.97 -12.43 -12.17
N TYR A 336 -1.64 -12.93 -10.98
CA TYR A 336 -0.39 -13.67 -10.73
C TYR A 336 -0.57 -14.57 -9.52
N ALA A 337 -0.01 -15.79 -9.57
CA ALA A 337 -0.11 -16.80 -8.50
C ALA A 337 -1.54 -16.96 -7.94
N GLY A 338 -2.56 -16.95 -8.82
CA GLY A 338 -3.98 -17.06 -8.47
C GLY A 338 -4.64 -15.81 -7.88
N GLY A 339 -3.88 -14.78 -7.52
CA GLY A 339 -4.39 -13.52 -6.99
C GLY A 339 -4.63 -12.45 -8.07
N LEU A 340 -5.47 -11.47 -7.73
CA LEU A 340 -5.74 -10.23 -8.47
C LEU A 340 -5.14 -9.05 -7.71
N TYR A 341 -4.36 -8.21 -8.39
CA TYR A 341 -3.62 -7.11 -7.76
C TYR A 341 -3.79 -5.83 -8.57
N THR A 342 -4.10 -4.70 -7.93
CA THR A 342 -4.04 -3.37 -8.56
C THR A 342 -2.71 -2.72 -8.26
N PHE A 343 -1.97 -2.31 -9.28
CA PHE A 343 -0.78 -1.46 -9.09
C PHE A 343 -1.17 -0.09 -8.51
N THR A 344 -0.54 0.32 -7.41
CA THR A 344 -0.77 1.63 -6.75
C THR A 344 0.10 2.73 -7.34
N ALA A 345 1.18 2.37 -8.02
CA ALA A 345 2.07 3.23 -8.80
C ALA A 345 2.39 2.58 -10.16
N ALA A 346 3.09 3.26 -11.06
CA ALA A 346 3.52 2.64 -12.31
C ALA A 346 4.67 1.63 -12.05
N HIS A 347 4.48 0.37 -12.46
CA HIS A 347 5.46 -0.70 -12.33
C HIS A 347 6.31 -0.79 -13.61
N PRO A 348 7.64 -0.60 -13.55
CA PRO A 348 8.52 -0.86 -14.68
C PRO A 348 8.60 -2.37 -14.95
N ALA A 349 9.02 -2.77 -16.16
CA ALA A 349 9.32 -4.18 -16.44
C ALA A 349 10.40 -4.71 -15.48
N GLY A 350 10.11 -5.83 -14.82
CA GLY A 350 11.00 -6.45 -13.85
C GLY A 350 10.31 -7.50 -12.98
N ASN A 351 11.02 -7.93 -11.93
CA ASN A 351 10.42 -8.81 -10.92
C ASN A 351 9.51 -8.02 -9.99
N TRP A 352 8.34 -8.58 -9.72
CA TRP A 352 7.37 -7.99 -8.81
C TRP A 352 7.83 -8.08 -7.34
N THR A 353 7.81 -6.95 -6.64
CA THR A 353 8.32 -6.80 -5.26
C THR A 353 7.23 -6.61 -4.20
N GLY A 354 5.96 -6.57 -4.59
CA GLY A 354 4.80 -6.53 -3.69
C GLY A 354 4.53 -5.18 -2.98
N ALA A 355 5.40 -4.19 -3.10
CA ALA A 355 5.28 -2.90 -2.38
C ALA A 355 4.44 -1.84 -3.13
N ASP A 356 4.24 -2.03 -4.44
CA ASP A 356 3.61 -1.10 -5.38
C ASP A 356 2.22 -1.56 -5.85
N VAL A 357 1.56 -2.38 -5.04
CA VAL A 357 0.30 -3.07 -5.35
C VAL A 357 -0.63 -3.11 -4.15
N THR A 358 -1.94 -3.14 -4.42
CA THR A 358 -2.98 -3.58 -3.49
C THR A 358 -3.48 -4.95 -3.94
N TYR A 359 -3.52 -5.91 -3.02
CA TYR A 359 -4.17 -7.20 -3.30
C TYR A 359 -5.68 -7.06 -3.21
N ASN A 360 -6.39 -7.47 -4.27
CA ASN A 360 -7.82 -7.29 -4.44
C ASN A 360 -8.64 -8.57 -4.19
N GLY A 361 -7.99 -9.68 -3.79
CA GLY A 361 -8.60 -11.02 -3.74
C GLY A 361 -8.19 -11.88 -4.93
N GLN A 362 -8.88 -12.98 -5.19
CA GLN A 362 -8.63 -13.79 -6.40
C GLN A 362 -9.42 -13.25 -7.60
N SER A 363 -8.91 -13.47 -8.81
CA SER A 363 -9.59 -13.01 -10.04
C SER A 363 -11.04 -13.49 -10.11
N GLY A 364 -11.98 -12.56 -10.26
CA GLY A 364 -13.42 -12.85 -10.30
C GLY A 364 -14.11 -13.06 -8.94
N THR A 365 -13.39 -13.09 -7.81
CA THR A 365 -14.03 -13.14 -6.48
C THR A 365 -14.39 -11.74 -6.00
N ARG A 366 -15.61 -11.56 -5.46
CA ARG A 366 -15.83 -10.52 -4.44
C ARG A 366 -14.78 -10.72 -3.35
N ALA A 367 -14.20 -9.64 -2.84
CA ALA A 367 -13.14 -9.65 -1.84
C ALA A 367 -13.29 -10.84 -0.88
N LEU A 368 -12.35 -11.80 -0.96
CA LEU A 368 -12.27 -12.91 -0.02
C LEU A 368 -12.32 -12.30 1.37
N ASN A 369 -13.37 -12.69 2.10
CA ASN A 369 -13.81 -12.03 3.32
C ASN A 369 -12.59 -11.79 4.24
N THR A 370 -12.30 -10.53 4.57
CA THR A 370 -11.19 -10.18 5.50
C THR A 370 -11.37 -10.88 6.85
N VAL A 371 -12.61 -11.26 7.15
CA VAL A 371 -12.95 -12.36 8.05
C VAL A 371 -12.60 -13.71 7.42
N GLY A 372 -11.33 -14.10 7.58
CA GLY A 372 -10.97 -15.53 7.50
C GLY A 372 -11.84 -16.33 8.49
N MET A 373 -12.13 -17.58 8.16
CA MET A 373 -12.82 -18.50 9.06
C MET A 373 -11.97 -19.74 9.29
N SER A 374 -11.30 -19.78 10.44
CA SER A 374 -10.81 -21.06 10.95
C SER A 374 -11.98 -21.96 11.21
N LYS A 375 -12.03 -23.09 10.53
CA LYS A 375 -13.05 -24.10 10.72
C LYS A 375 -14.43 -23.60 10.23
N PRO A 376 -15.30 -24.51 9.81
CA PRO A 376 -15.62 -25.81 10.39
C PRO A 376 -14.50 -26.86 10.46
N LEU A 377 -14.58 -27.66 11.53
CA LEU A 377 -13.93 -28.96 11.56
C LEU A 377 -14.74 -29.86 10.64
N GLY A 378 -14.04 -30.74 9.91
CA GLY A 378 -14.57 -31.58 8.83
C GLY A 378 -15.46 -32.69 9.35
N VAL A 379 -16.51 -32.29 10.06
CA VAL A 379 -17.17 -33.02 11.13
C VAL A 379 -16.14 -33.35 12.22
N VAL A 380 -16.33 -32.76 13.40
CA VAL A 380 -15.98 -33.53 14.60
C VAL A 380 -17.01 -34.65 14.62
N SER A 381 -16.57 -35.86 14.28
CA SER A 381 -17.41 -37.07 14.10
C SER A 381 -18.00 -37.62 15.40
N SER A 382 -18.05 -36.77 16.41
CA SER A 382 -18.17 -37.14 17.80
C SER A 382 -18.38 -35.94 18.66
N PHE A 383 -19.59 -35.81 19.12
CA PHE A 383 -19.67 -35.70 20.56
C PHE A 383 -20.26 -37.02 21.04
N THR A 384 -19.93 -37.35 22.26
CA THR A 384 -20.57 -38.46 22.95
C THR A 384 -21.31 -37.80 24.09
N SER A 385 -22.54 -37.35 23.83
CA SER A 385 -23.47 -37.15 24.94
C SER A 385 -23.84 -38.56 25.43
N GLY A 386 -23.04 -39.07 26.37
CA GLY A 386 -23.52 -40.12 27.26
C GLY A 386 -24.68 -39.55 28.05
N GLY A 387 -25.85 -40.17 27.89
CA GLY A 387 -27.09 -39.92 28.62
C GLY A 387 -27.42 -38.45 28.91
N MET A 388 -28.07 -37.77 27.96
CA MET A 388 -29.02 -36.74 28.38
C MET A 388 -30.24 -37.50 28.89
N ASP A 389 -30.40 -37.51 30.22
CA ASP A 389 -31.51 -38.18 30.89
C ASP A 389 -32.83 -37.62 30.36
N THR A 390 -33.63 -38.49 29.74
CA THR A 390 -34.90 -38.10 29.13
C THR A 390 -35.99 -37.84 30.17
N THR A 391 -35.71 -38.07 31.46
CA THR A 391 -36.61 -37.78 32.58
C THR A 391 -36.38 -36.39 33.17
N THR A 392 -36.97 -35.38 32.51
CA THR A 392 -37.38 -34.09 33.10
C THR A 392 -36.45 -33.47 34.15
N THR A 393 -35.36 -32.83 33.72
CA THR A 393 -34.62 -31.88 34.58
C THR A 393 -34.42 -30.52 33.90
N THR A 394 -34.76 -29.45 34.62
CA THR A 394 -34.56 -28.05 34.22
C THR A 394 -33.14 -27.54 34.48
N ALA A 395 -32.21 -28.44 34.81
CA ALA A 395 -30.82 -28.15 35.14
C ALA A 395 -29.87 -29.01 34.29
N PRO A 396 -28.73 -28.48 33.82
CA PRO A 396 -27.81 -29.23 32.97
C PRO A 396 -27.12 -30.37 33.72
N SER A 397 -27.22 -31.59 33.17
CA SER A 397 -26.74 -32.83 33.81
C SER A 397 -25.21 -32.99 33.86
N GLY A 398 -24.46 -32.17 33.12
CA GLY A 398 -23.00 -32.13 33.19
C GLY A 398 -22.39 -31.44 31.99
N SER A 399 -21.20 -30.87 32.17
CA SER A 399 -20.48 -30.19 31.08
C SER A 399 -19.39 -31.08 30.50
N ARG A 400 -19.15 -30.91 29.19
CA ARG A 400 -18.12 -31.65 28.45
C ARG A 400 -17.07 -30.71 27.90
N GLY A 401 -15.83 -31.18 27.82
CA GLY A 401 -14.68 -30.39 27.39
C GLY A 401 -14.12 -30.89 26.06
N GLY A 402 -13.18 -30.17 25.48
CA GLY A 402 -12.32 -30.71 24.43
C GLY A 402 -11.28 -29.75 23.89
N LYS A 403 -10.38 -30.28 23.06
CA LYS A 403 -9.27 -29.54 22.43
C LYS A 403 -9.22 -29.73 20.92
N CYS A 404 -8.83 -28.68 20.19
CA CYS A 404 -8.62 -28.73 18.75
C CYS A 404 -7.50 -27.79 18.27
N GLN A 405 -6.78 -28.21 17.22
CA GLN A 405 -5.71 -27.45 16.54
C GLN A 405 -6.28 -26.60 15.41
N MET A 406 -5.81 -25.36 15.28
CA MET A 406 -6.25 -24.34 14.34
C MET A 406 -5.14 -24.13 13.31
N GLU A 407 -5.44 -24.06 12.02
CA GLU A 407 -4.40 -24.10 10.97
C GLU A 407 -3.49 -22.87 10.96
N ALA A 408 -3.96 -21.74 11.50
CA ALA A 408 -3.23 -20.48 11.61
C ALA A 408 -3.51 -19.76 12.94
N PRO A 409 -2.63 -18.83 13.39
CA PRO A 409 -2.88 -17.93 14.52
C PRO A 409 -4.17 -17.12 14.32
N PHE A 410 -4.86 -16.77 15.40
CA PHE A 410 -6.17 -16.13 15.35
C PHE A 410 -6.37 -15.07 16.44
N THR A 411 -7.28 -14.13 16.22
CA THR A 411 -7.63 -13.03 17.15
C THR A 411 -8.97 -13.25 17.83
N LYS A 412 -9.95 -13.77 17.11
CA LYS A 412 -11.33 -13.99 17.56
C LYS A 412 -11.84 -15.36 17.15
N LEU A 413 -12.80 -15.89 17.89
CA LEU A 413 -13.53 -17.13 17.61
C LEU A 413 -15.03 -16.87 17.61
N ARG A 414 -15.79 -17.43 16.68
CA ARG A 414 -17.22 -17.71 16.86
C ARG A 414 -17.46 -19.21 16.71
N VAL A 415 -18.64 -19.67 17.10
CA VAL A 415 -19.02 -21.08 17.10
C VAL A 415 -20.32 -21.26 16.36
N MET A 416 -20.31 -22.14 15.38
CA MET A 416 -21.50 -22.59 14.66
C MET A 416 -21.88 -23.98 15.16
N ARG A 417 -23.13 -24.15 15.59
CA ARG A 417 -23.77 -25.45 15.77
C ARG A 417 -24.68 -25.72 14.58
N TYR A 418 -24.63 -26.92 14.01
CA TYR A 418 -25.60 -27.38 13.01
C TYR A 418 -26.20 -28.74 13.44
N GLN A 419 -27.47 -28.98 13.11
CA GLN A 419 -28.13 -30.27 13.34
C GLN A 419 -28.29 -31.01 12.01
N ARG A 420 -27.60 -32.15 11.87
CA ARG A 420 -27.66 -33.07 10.71
C ARG A 420 -28.80 -34.08 10.84
N GLU A 421 -29.93 -33.66 11.38
CA GLU A 421 -31.12 -34.49 11.61
C GLU A 421 -32.37 -33.61 11.56
N ALA A 422 -33.53 -34.24 11.50
CA ALA A 422 -34.87 -33.65 11.66
C ALA A 422 -35.15 -33.13 13.09
N ALA A 423 -34.15 -32.52 13.73
CA ALA A 423 -34.19 -32.02 15.10
C ALA A 423 -33.83 -30.52 15.15
N PRO A 424 -34.36 -29.76 16.12
CA PRO A 424 -34.10 -28.34 16.25
C PRO A 424 -32.73 -28.08 16.92
N THR A 425 -32.00 -27.04 16.52
CA THR A 425 -30.91 -26.52 17.38
C THR A 425 -31.54 -25.75 18.53
N ARG A 426 -31.22 -26.12 19.78
CA ARG A 426 -31.78 -25.52 21.00
C ARG A 426 -30.75 -25.47 22.13
N GLY A 427 -30.77 -24.39 22.91
CA GLY A 427 -30.21 -24.32 24.26
C GLY A 427 -28.71 -24.62 24.42
N PHE A 428 -27.92 -24.54 23.36
CA PHE A 428 -26.49 -24.84 23.39
C PHE A 428 -25.69 -23.71 24.04
N ALA A 429 -24.80 -24.04 24.96
CA ALA A 429 -23.82 -23.12 25.54
C ALA A 429 -22.42 -23.63 25.24
N ILE A 430 -21.50 -22.73 24.91
CA ILE A 430 -20.07 -23.05 24.79
C ILE A 430 -19.21 -21.91 25.34
N SER A 431 -18.07 -22.25 25.92
CA SER A 431 -17.00 -21.33 26.25
C SER A 431 -15.69 -21.82 25.65
N VAL A 432 -14.83 -20.88 25.28
CA VAL A 432 -13.58 -21.13 24.53
C VAL A 432 -12.41 -20.39 25.18
N ALA A 433 -11.24 -21.01 25.12
CA ALA A 433 -9.97 -20.41 25.49
C ALA A 433 -8.85 -20.94 24.60
N SER A 434 -7.78 -20.16 24.46
CA SER A 434 -6.57 -20.58 23.76
C SER A 434 -5.67 -21.36 24.72
N THR A 435 -4.92 -22.34 24.21
CA THR A 435 -4.03 -23.19 25.01
C THR A 435 -2.74 -23.44 24.24
N GLU A 436 -1.60 -23.55 24.93
CA GLU A 436 -0.29 -23.75 24.28
C GLU A 436 0.04 -25.23 24.05
N THR A 437 -0.65 -26.14 24.74
CA THR A 437 -0.32 -27.57 24.75
C THR A 437 -1.43 -28.44 24.18
N ASP A 438 -1.02 -29.46 23.43
CA ASP A 438 -1.85 -30.58 23.00
C ASP A 438 -2.02 -31.66 24.06
N SER A 439 -1.27 -31.59 25.16
CA SER A 439 -1.32 -32.59 26.22
C SER A 439 -2.74 -32.81 26.73
N ALA A 440 -3.05 -34.09 26.90
CA ALA A 440 -4.26 -34.59 27.53
C ALA A 440 -3.95 -35.71 28.54
N SER A 441 -2.74 -35.70 29.11
CA SER A 441 -2.29 -36.70 30.10
C SER A 441 -3.01 -36.63 31.45
N SER A 442 -3.90 -35.65 31.63
CA SER A 442 -4.77 -35.50 32.80
C SER A 442 -6.05 -34.77 32.39
N ILE A 443 -7.09 -34.81 33.22
CA ILE A 443 -8.32 -34.04 33.02
C ILE A 443 -8.00 -32.55 32.84
N SER A 444 -7.21 -31.96 33.74
CA SER A 444 -6.83 -30.54 33.67
C SER A 444 -6.09 -30.24 32.37
N ASN A 445 -5.17 -31.10 31.97
CA ASN A 445 -4.50 -30.93 30.68
C ASN A 445 -5.51 -30.99 29.53
N ALA A 446 -6.52 -31.86 29.56
CA ALA A 446 -7.50 -31.99 28.49
C ALA A 446 -8.60 -30.90 28.45
N VAL A 447 -8.96 -30.28 29.59
CA VAL A 447 -10.13 -29.37 29.72
C VAL A 447 -9.80 -27.95 30.21
N ASP A 448 -8.53 -27.62 30.44
CA ASP A 448 -8.08 -26.26 30.79
C ASP A 448 -7.23 -25.62 29.70
N PRO A 449 -7.29 -24.29 29.58
CA PRO A 449 -6.27 -23.52 28.88
C PRO A 449 -5.01 -23.54 29.74
N ILE A 450 -3.91 -23.93 29.14
CA ILE A 450 -2.58 -23.91 29.75
C ILE A 450 -1.76 -22.89 28.97
N VAL A 451 -1.12 -21.97 29.68
CA VAL A 451 -0.26 -20.92 29.12
C VAL A 451 0.91 -20.71 30.09
N GLY A 452 2.14 -20.73 29.62
CA GLY A 452 3.35 -20.71 30.47
C GLY A 452 3.41 -21.87 31.46
N GLY A 453 2.85 -23.04 31.13
CA GLY A 453 2.70 -24.19 32.02
C GLY A 453 1.63 -24.05 33.11
N VAL A 454 0.90 -22.93 33.18
CA VAL A 454 -0.11 -22.65 34.22
C VAL A 454 -1.53 -22.91 33.68
N PRO A 455 -2.40 -23.67 34.38
CA PRO A 455 -3.80 -23.86 33.98
C PRO A 455 -4.71 -22.70 34.41
N TYR A 456 -5.58 -22.23 33.51
CA TYR A 456 -6.49 -21.10 33.72
C TYR A 456 -7.98 -21.51 33.67
N SER A 457 -8.42 -22.32 34.64
CA SER A 457 -9.83 -22.75 34.78
C SER A 457 -10.76 -21.67 35.36
N VAL A 458 -10.68 -20.45 34.83
CA VAL A 458 -11.39 -19.26 35.32
C VAL A 458 -12.11 -18.54 34.18
N PRO A 459 -13.10 -17.67 34.44
CA PRO A 459 -13.70 -16.81 33.41
C PRO A 459 -12.66 -15.85 32.81
N ARG A 460 -12.83 -15.44 31.54
CA ARG A 460 -11.95 -14.46 30.89
C ARG A 460 -11.92 -13.10 31.60
N ALA A 461 -12.97 -12.75 32.34
CA ALA A 461 -13.00 -11.56 33.20
C ALA A 461 -11.97 -11.61 34.36
N SER A 462 -11.50 -12.80 34.75
CA SER A 462 -10.51 -13.01 35.82
C SER A 462 -9.09 -13.22 35.30
N SER A 463 -8.92 -13.60 34.03
CA SER A 463 -7.63 -13.74 33.35
C SER A 463 -7.82 -13.73 31.83
N PRO A 464 -6.99 -13.04 31.03
CA PRO A 464 -7.11 -13.04 29.57
C PRO A 464 -7.05 -14.47 28.97
N TYR A 465 -6.34 -15.38 29.62
CA TYR A 465 -6.22 -16.79 29.20
C TYR A 465 -7.39 -17.69 29.65
N GLY A 466 -8.30 -17.17 30.48
CA GLY A 466 -9.49 -17.88 30.94
C GLY A 466 -10.53 -18.12 29.83
N PHE A 467 -11.58 -18.87 30.19
CA PHE A 467 -12.71 -19.18 29.33
C PHE A 467 -13.59 -17.96 29.05
N ALA A 468 -13.77 -17.63 27.77
CA ALA A 468 -14.80 -16.69 27.34
C ALA A 468 -16.02 -17.45 26.81
N ARG A 469 -17.20 -17.08 27.28
CA ARG A 469 -18.47 -17.66 26.84
C ARG A 469 -18.84 -17.09 25.47
N ALA A 470 -19.26 -17.95 24.55
CA ALA A 470 -19.89 -17.51 23.31
C ALA A 470 -21.36 -17.11 23.57
N THR A 471 -21.81 -16.05 22.90
CA THR A 471 -23.19 -15.57 22.94
C THR A 471 -23.85 -15.67 21.57
N TRP A 472 -25.18 -15.57 21.50
CA TRP A 472 -25.94 -15.57 20.25
C TRP A 472 -26.88 -14.36 20.25
N ASN A 473 -26.58 -13.31 19.49
CA ASN A 473 -27.23 -12.01 19.60
C ASN A 473 -27.26 -11.51 21.06
N GLY A 474 -26.11 -11.62 21.75
CA GLY A 474 -25.95 -11.30 23.17
C GLY A 474 -26.52 -12.33 24.16
N GLN A 475 -27.27 -13.34 23.69
CA GLN A 475 -27.85 -14.35 24.58
C GLN A 475 -26.85 -15.44 25.00
N PRO A 476 -26.89 -15.94 26.25
CA PRO A 476 -25.90 -16.88 26.79
C PRO A 476 -26.03 -18.32 26.26
N ARG A 477 -27.02 -18.61 25.42
CA ARG A 477 -27.29 -19.91 24.79
C ARG A 477 -27.84 -19.71 23.37
N SER A 478 -27.65 -20.70 22.50
CA SER A 478 -28.18 -20.68 21.13
C SER A 478 -29.71 -20.55 21.13
N PRO A 479 -30.30 -19.79 20.18
CA PRO A 479 -31.74 -19.73 20.02
C PRO A 479 -32.32 -21.11 19.72
N VAL A 480 -33.64 -21.22 19.87
CA VAL A 480 -34.41 -22.33 19.32
C VAL A 480 -34.64 -22.07 17.84
N GLN A 481 -33.97 -22.82 16.97
CA GLN A 481 -34.37 -22.91 15.57
C GLN A 481 -35.41 -24.02 15.41
N PRO A 482 -36.34 -23.91 14.45
CA PRO A 482 -37.20 -25.05 14.08
C PRO A 482 -36.35 -26.23 13.59
N PRO A 483 -36.87 -27.47 13.62
CA PRO A 483 -36.22 -28.59 12.97
C PRO A 483 -36.03 -28.33 11.48
N ALA A 484 -34.99 -28.90 10.90
CA ALA A 484 -34.80 -28.91 9.47
C ALA A 484 -36.02 -29.54 8.77
N GLY A 485 -36.42 -29.01 7.61
CA GLY A 485 -37.54 -29.54 6.84
C GLY A 485 -37.32 -31.01 6.49
N VAL A 486 -38.15 -31.91 7.02
CA VAL A 486 -38.02 -33.35 6.81
C VAL A 486 -38.71 -33.75 5.51
N SER A 487 -38.02 -34.46 4.62
CA SER A 487 -38.66 -35.07 3.45
C SER A 487 -39.46 -36.31 3.86
N SER A 488 -40.71 -36.07 4.25
CA SER A 488 -41.71 -37.05 4.73
C SER A 488 -41.43 -37.68 6.12
N PRO A 489 -42.45 -37.92 6.97
CA PRO A 489 -42.27 -38.59 8.25
C PRO A 489 -41.77 -40.03 8.08
N GLY A 490 -40.66 -40.38 8.75
CA GLY A 490 -40.24 -41.77 8.97
C GLY A 490 -39.00 -42.28 8.24
N GLN A 491 -38.33 -41.50 7.38
CA GLN A 491 -37.09 -41.95 6.69
C GLN A 491 -35.80 -41.17 7.00
N GLY A 492 -35.82 -40.22 7.94
CA GLY A 492 -34.59 -39.63 8.51
C GLY A 492 -33.76 -38.73 7.60
N TYR A 493 -34.23 -38.43 6.39
CA TYR A 493 -33.50 -37.67 5.37
C TYR A 493 -33.34 -36.18 5.68
N VAL A 494 -32.14 -35.66 5.42
CA VAL A 494 -31.70 -34.30 5.78
C VAL A 494 -31.54 -33.45 4.52
N THR A 495 -32.57 -32.69 4.15
CA THR A 495 -32.55 -31.74 3.02
C THR A 495 -32.22 -30.31 3.42
N HIS A 496 -32.32 -29.99 4.71
CA HIS A 496 -31.87 -28.75 5.35
C HIS A 496 -31.09 -29.12 6.62
N MET A 497 -30.33 -28.18 7.19
CA MET A 497 -29.81 -28.29 8.57
C MET A 497 -30.19 -27.05 9.35
N SER A 498 -30.68 -27.22 10.58
CA SER A 498 -30.85 -26.09 11.49
C SER A 498 -29.47 -25.61 11.94
N THR A 499 -29.08 -24.38 11.59
CA THR A 499 -27.79 -23.78 11.96
C THR A 499 -27.97 -22.71 13.04
N ALA A 500 -26.99 -22.57 13.93
CA ALA A 500 -26.97 -21.56 14.99
C ALA A 500 -25.54 -21.05 15.17
N ILE A 501 -25.26 -19.86 14.63
CA ILE A 501 -23.94 -19.21 14.65
C ILE A 501 -23.88 -18.22 15.81
N SER A 502 -22.82 -18.29 16.62
CA SER A 502 -22.58 -17.38 17.74
C SER A 502 -22.05 -16.03 17.27
N ASP A 503 -22.14 -15.05 18.16
CA ASP A 503 -21.37 -13.82 18.11
C ASP A 503 -19.86 -14.11 18.17
N TRP A 504 -19.04 -13.14 17.78
CA TRP A 504 -17.59 -13.22 17.91
C TRP A 504 -17.14 -13.07 19.37
N VAL A 505 -16.19 -13.92 19.75
CA VAL A 505 -15.55 -14.00 21.06
C VAL A 505 -14.08 -13.61 20.90
N ASP A 506 -13.66 -12.51 21.52
CA ASP A 506 -12.26 -12.07 21.52
C ASP A 506 -11.40 -13.11 22.25
N CYS A 507 -10.58 -13.87 21.50
CA CYS A 507 -9.88 -15.04 21.97
C CYS A 507 -8.60 -15.24 21.14
N ALA A 508 -7.57 -14.43 21.41
CA ALA A 508 -6.33 -14.52 20.66
C ALA A 508 -5.60 -15.85 20.89
N SER A 509 -5.00 -16.42 19.85
CA SER A 509 -4.17 -17.61 19.93
C SER A 509 -2.92 -17.35 20.76
N VAL A 510 -2.55 -18.30 21.61
CA VAL A 510 -1.23 -18.31 22.28
C VAL A 510 -0.22 -19.11 21.44
N PRO A 511 1.09 -18.82 21.54
CA PRO A 511 2.13 -19.61 20.87
C PRO A 511 2.05 -21.08 21.32
N PRO A 512 1.93 -22.04 20.39
CA PRO A 512 1.90 -23.46 20.73
C PRO A 512 3.30 -24.00 21.07
N LEU A 513 3.38 -24.90 22.06
CA LEU A 513 4.58 -25.66 22.37
C LEU A 513 4.92 -26.67 21.25
N ASN A 514 6.16 -27.14 21.24
CA ASN A 514 6.64 -28.23 20.37
C ASN A 514 6.41 -27.99 18.86
N ASN A 515 6.42 -26.73 18.41
CA ASN A 515 6.17 -26.32 17.02
C ASN A 515 4.84 -26.87 16.44
N LYS A 516 3.84 -27.09 17.29
CA LYS A 516 2.49 -27.52 16.88
C LYS A 516 1.71 -26.36 16.23
N LEU A 517 0.49 -26.65 15.80
CA LEU A 517 -0.47 -25.64 15.40
C LEU A 517 -1.10 -24.95 16.63
N PRO A 518 -1.51 -23.66 16.52
CA PRO A 518 -2.26 -22.97 17.57
C PRO A 518 -3.48 -23.76 18.04
N MET A 519 -3.86 -23.65 19.31
CA MET A 519 -4.90 -24.52 19.87
C MET A 519 -5.98 -23.79 20.64
N VAL A 520 -7.20 -24.35 20.55
CA VAL A 520 -8.37 -23.97 21.34
C VAL A 520 -8.75 -25.14 22.23
N VAL A 521 -8.98 -24.83 23.51
CA VAL A 521 -9.77 -25.65 24.43
C VAL A 521 -11.16 -25.05 24.54
N PHE A 522 -12.16 -25.89 24.70
CA PHE A 522 -13.55 -25.45 24.86
C PHE A 522 -14.28 -26.32 25.87
N ARG A 523 -15.36 -25.77 26.42
CA ARG A 523 -16.33 -26.49 27.25
C ARG A 523 -17.72 -26.20 26.71
N TYR A 524 -18.57 -27.20 26.62
CA TYR A 524 -19.93 -27.08 26.11
C TYR A 524 -20.95 -27.81 26.97
N ASN A 525 -22.20 -27.38 26.84
CA ASN A 525 -23.33 -27.84 27.61
C ASN A 525 -24.63 -27.61 26.81
N GLY A 526 -25.59 -28.52 26.88
CA GLY A 526 -26.87 -28.45 26.17
C GLY A 526 -28.05 -28.49 27.12
N LEU A 527 -29.16 -27.86 26.72
CA LEU A 527 -30.48 -28.22 27.23
C LEU A 527 -31.07 -29.22 26.24
N ALA A 528 -31.48 -30.40 26.71
CA ALA A 528 -32.27 -31.35 25.94
C ALA A 528 -33.64 -31.51 26.56
N ASN A 529 -34.65 -31.62 25.71
CA ASN A 529 -35.99 -32.03 26.08
C ASN A 529 -36.18 -33.52 25.82
N ALA A 530 -37.15 -34.13 26.50
CA ALA A 530 -37.60 -35.47 26.16
C ALA A 530 -38.05 -35.52 24.68
N GLY A 531 -37.44 -36.41 23.90
CA GLY A 531 -37.70 -36.56 22.46
C GLY A 531 -36.69 -35.86 21.54
N ASP A 532 -35.70 -35.13 22.06
CA ASP A 532 -34.56 -34.67 21.25
C ASP A 532 -33.72 -35.89 20.82
N VAL A 533 -33.94 -36.36 19.59
CA VAL A 533 -33.09 -37.37 18.96
C VAL A 533 -31.73 -36.72 18.66
N GLY A 534 -30.67 -37.43 19.04
CA GLY A 534 -29.33 -37.13 18.60
C GLY A 534 -28.73 -38.37 17.96
N SER A 535 -28.21 -38.23 16.73
CA SER A 535 -27.57 -39.32 15.99
C SER A 535 -26.47 -39.98 16.82
N ASN A 536 -26.21 -41.27 16.62
CA ASN A 536 -25.12 -41.99 17.30
C ASN A 536 -23.92 -42.22 16.39
N ALA A 537 -22.71 -41.99 16.89
CA ALA A 537 -21.46 -42.17 16.14
C ALA A 537 -20.97 -43.62 16.13
N ASN A 538 -20.39 -44.04 15.01
CA ASN A 538 -19.69 -45.33 14.93
C ASN A 538 -18.30 -45.19 15.57
N GLN A 539 -18.10 -45.85 16.70
CA GLN A 539 -17.00 -45.62 17.64
C GLN A 539 -15.60 -45.71 17.01
N GLY A 540 -15.44 -46.58 16.01
CA GLY A 540 -14.15 -46.88 15.38
C GLY A 540 -13.45 -45.67 14.75
N THR A 541 -14.19 -44.71 14.18
CA THR A 541 -13.61 -43.51 13.55
C THR A 541 -12.89 -42.62 14.58
N LEU A 542 -13.34 -42.63 15.84
CA LEU A 542 -12.84 -41.73 16.89
C LEU A 542 -11.60 -42.28 17.55
N GLY A 543 -11.59 -43.58 17.85
CA GLY A 543 -10.38 -44.29 18.23
C GLY A 543 -9.30 -44.14 17.16
N ALA A 544 -9.66 -44.26 15.87
CA ALA A 544 -8.72 -44.05 14.78
C ALA A 544 -8.15 -42.63 14.73
N MET A 545 -8.97 -41.57 14.84
CA MET A 545 -8.49 -40.18 14.82
C MET A 545 -7.65 -39.81 16.05
N TYR A 546 -8.03 -40.29 17.24
CA TYR A 546 -7.27 -40.11 18.48
C TYR A 546 -5.92 -40.84 18.45
N ASN A 547 -5.92 -42.10 17.99
CA ASN A 547 -4.69 -42.89 17.86
C ASN A 547 -3.77 -42.31 16.77
N ALA A 548 -4.33 -41.84 15.65
CA ALA A 548 -3.59 -41.10 14.63
C ALA A 548 -2.91 -39.85 15.22
N TYR A 549 -3.61 -39.11 16.08
CA TYR A 549 -3.06 -37.96 16.79
C TYR A 549 -1.89 -38.34 17.71
N ILE A 550 -2.10 -39.30 18.62
CA ILE A 550 -1.09 -39.74 19.59
C ILE A 550 0.15 -40.32 18.92
N ASN A 551 -0.04 -41.07 17.83
CA ASN A 551 1.05 -41.64 17.04
C ASN A 551 1.75 -40.62 16.13
N GLY A 552 1.46 -39.31 16.29
CA GLY A 552 2.15 -38.22 15.62
C GLY A 552 1.81 -38.03 14.14
N THR A 553 0.79 -38.72 13.62
CA THR A 553 0.35 -38.53 12.23
C THR A 553 -0.45 -37.24 12.09
N ALA A 554 -0.06 -36.40 11.15
CA ALA A 554 -0.38 -34.96 11.16
C ALA A 554 -1.82 -34.58 10.75
N THR A 555 -2.76 -35.54 10.70
CA THR A 555 -4.12 -35.36 10.15
C THR A 555 -5.21 -35.12 11.20
N GLY A 556 -4.95 -35.43 12.47
CA GLY A 556 -5.89 -35.17 13.57
C GLY A 556 -5.87 -33.71 14.04
N ARG A 557 -6.92 -32.93 13.74
CA ARG A 557 -7.10 -31.55 14.26
C ARG A 557 -7.99 -31.44 15.50
N PHE A 558 -8.48 -32.57 16.01
CA PHE A 558 -9.26 -32.71 17.23
C PHE A 558 -8.60 -33.75 18.14
N LEU A 559 -8.58 -33.50 19.45
CA LEU A 559 -7.74 -34.27 20.37
C LEU A 559 -8.55 -35.14 21.33
N VAL A 560 -9.31 -34.54 22.26
CA VAL A 560 -10.00 -35.28 23.34
C VAL A 560 -11.35 -34.62 23.65
N ALA A 561 -12.31 -35.40 24.15
CA ALA A 561 -13.63 -34.92 24.59
C ALA A 561 -14.04 -35.41 26.00
N PRO A 562 -13.40 -34.98 27.11
CA PRO A 562 -13.68 -35.50 28.46
C PRO A 562 -15.04 -35.07 29.01
N SER A 563 -15.54 -35.82 30.00
CA SER A 563 -16.47 -35.27 30.99
C SER A 563 -15.71 -34.29 31.89
N VAL A 564 -16.22 -33.06 32.09
CA VAL A 564 -15.59 -32.06 32.96
C VAL A 564 -16.05 -32.21 34.42
N GLY A 565 -17.14 -32.96 34.64
CA GLY A 565 -17.80 -33.12 35.94
C GLY A 565 -19.23 -32.59 35.93
N ALA A 566 -19.89 -32.67 37.08
CA ALA A 566 -21.25 -32.17 37.26
C ALA A 566 -21.32 -30.63 37.20
N GLY A 567 -22.45 -30.09 36.74
CA GLY A 567 -22.74 -28.65 36.68
C GLY A 567 -22.44 -27.96 35.35
N ASP A 568 -22.68 -26.64 35.30
CA ASP A 568 -22.53 -25.79 34.11
C ASP A 568 -21.14 -25.14 34.04
N HIS A 569 -20.10 -25.94 33.74
CA HIS A 569 -18.70 -25.49 33.56
C HIS A 569 -18.50 -24.54 32.37
N VAL A 570 -19.54 -24.26 31.59
CA VAL A 570 -19.56 -23.21 30.57
C VAL A 570 -19.85 -21.85 31.20
N ALA A 571 -20.79 -21.80 32.14
CA ALA A 571 -21.17 -20.60 32.87
C ALA A 571 -20.16 -20.29 34.00
N ASP A 572 -19.76 -21.31 34.76
CA ASP A 572 -18.76 -21.21 35.82
C ASP A 572 -17.65 -22.24 35.61
N PRO A 573 -16.51 -21.88 34.99
CA PRO A 573 -15.41 -22.81 34.78
C PRO A 573 -14.65 -23.17 36.06
N THR A 574 -14.95 -22.57 37.22
CA THR A 574 -14.29 -22.84 38.51
C THR A 574 -14.88 -24.02 39.28
N LEU A 575 -16.02 -24.56 38.82
CA LEU A 575 -16.71 -25.69 39.45
C LEU A 575 -15.79 -26.93 39.63
N SER A 576 -16.08 -27.69 40.68
CA SER A 576 -15.36 -28.93 40.99
C SER A 576 -15.46 -29.95 39.86
N ARG A 577 -14.35 -30.62 39.57
CA ARG A 577 -14.23 -31.69 38.57
C ARG A 577 -14.27 -33.09 39.19
N ALA A 578 -14.86 -33.21 40.39
CA ALA A 578 -15.17 -34.51 40.97
C ALA A 578 -16.03 -35.33 39.99
N GLY A 579 -15.62 -36.56 39.70
CA GLY A 579 -16.28 -37.41 38.70
C GLY A 579 -15.98 -37.06 37.23
N ALA A 580 -15.04 -36.15 36.95
CA ALA A 580 -14.54 -35.93 35.59
C ALA A 580 -13.78 -37.17 35.09
N THR A 581 -14.07 -37.59 33.87
CA THR A 581 -13.50 -38.79 33.24
C THR A 581 -12.93 -38.48 31.87
N MET A 582 -11.73 -39.00 31.61
CA MET A 582 -11.15 -39.00 30.28
C MET A 582 -12.01 -39.87 29.37
N TYR A 583 -12.19 -39.44 28.12
CA TYR A 583 -12.90 -40.25 27.15
C TYR A 583 -12.07 -41.48 26.79
N ASP A 584 -12.55 -42.66 27.18
CA ASP A 584 -11.99 -43.92 26.70
C ASP A 584 -12.74 -44.33 25.41
N PRO A 585 -12.08 -44.29 24.23
CA PRO A 585 -12.69 -44.68 22.97
C PRO A 585 -13.01 -46.18 22.87
N THR A 586 -12.59 -47.00 23.85
CA THR A 586 -12.84 -48.45 23.90
C THR A 586 -14.05 -48.86 24.76
N GLN A 587 -14.60 -47.95 25.57
CA GLN A 587 -15.65 -48.29 26.56
C GLN A 587 -17.02 -47.65 26.32
N TYR A 588 -17.14 -46.58 25.53
CA TYR A 588 -18.40 -45.82 25.41
C TYR A 588 -19.20 -46.16 24.15
N ASN A 589 -20.28 -46.92 24.35
CA ASN A 589 -21.07 -47.50 23.27
C ASN A 589 -22.11 -46.59 22.58
N THR A 590 -22.46 -45.44 23.17
CA THR A 590 -23.53 -44.55 22.68
C THR A 590 -23.09 -43.10 22.72
N GLY A 591 -22.96 -42.46 21.55
CA GLY A 591 -22.35 -41.14 21.43
C GLY A 591 -23.08 -40.20 20.49
N ILE A 592 -23.78 -39.21 21.08
CA ILE A 592 -24.58 -38.22 20.35
C ILE A 592 -23.73 -37.18 19.61
N TRP A 593 -23.68 -37.25 18.27
CA TRP A 593 -22.99 -36.24 17.45
C TRP A 593 -23.60 -34.85 17.68
N GLN A 594 -22.78 -33.86 18.02
CA GLN A 594 -23.15 -32.46 17.95
C GLN A 594 -22.27 -31.76 16.92
N ASN A 595 -22.85 -31.19 15.87
CA ASN A 595 -22.02 -30.72 14.78
C ASN A 595 -21.56 -29.30 15.10
N ILE A 596 -20.42 -29.22 15.79
CA ILE A 596 -19.80 -27.98 16.27
C ILE A 596 -18.65 -27.63 15.33
N ALA A 597 -18.73 -26.41 14.80
CA ALA A 597 -17.72 -25.76 14.02
C ALA A 597 -17.21 -24.54 14.80
N PHE A 598 -15.89 -24.40 14.93
CA PHE A 598 -15.29 -23.11 15.25
C PHE A 598 -15.20 -22.29 13.97
N CYS A 599 -15.02 -20.98 14.11
CA CYS A 599 -14.85 -19.99 13.05
C CYS A 599 -13.85 -18.97 13.61
N ALA A 600 -12.59 -18.89 13.15
CA ALA A 600 -11.63 -17.91 13.68
C ALA A 600 -11.15 -16.86 12.68
N GLU A 601 -11.04 -15.63 13.16
CA GLU A 601 -10.47 -14.49 12.44
C GLU A 601 -8.93 -14.60 12.44
N HIS A 602 -8.33 -14.62 11.24
CA HIS A 602 -6.87 -14.76 11.07
C HIS A 602 -6.17 -13.56 10.40
N GLY A 603 -6.93 -12.71 9.71
CA GLY A 603 -6.36 -11.67 8.85
C GLY A 603 -5.62 -12.17 7.59
N ILE A 604 -5.69 -13.46 7.26
CA ILE A 604 -5.06 -14.06 6.07
C ILE A 604 -6.07 -14.82 5.19
N PRO A 605 -5.86 -14.88 3.85
CA PRO A 605 -6.70 -15.66 2.94
C PRO A 605 -6.82 -17.11 3.38
N THR A 606 -8.04 -17.64 3.35
CA THR A 606 -8.40 -18.92 3.95
C THR A 606 -9.26 -19.71 2.96
N ARG A 607 -9.00 -21.01 2.79
CA ARG A 607 -9.89 -21.93 2.06
C ARG A 607 -10.80 -22.68 3.03
N VAL A 608 -12.06 -22.86 2.66
CA VAL A 608 -13.05 -23.65 3.39
C VAL A 608 -13.73 -24.61 2.41
N VAL A 609 -13.41 -25.90 2.54
CA VAL A 609 -13.82 -26.98 1.65
C VAL A 609 -15.02 -27.73 2.23
N ALA A 610 -16.20 -27.54 1.63
CA ALA A 610 -17.44 -28.15 2.05
C ALA A 610 -17.73 -29.47 1.32
N GLY A 611 -17.52 -30.61 1.98
CA GLY A 611 -17.95 -31.93 1.51
C GLY A 611 -19.42 -32.17 1.83
N PHE A 612 -20.28 -32.31 0.81
CA PHE A 612 -21.66 -32.76 0.96
C PHE A 612 -21.76 -34.19 0.40
N GLY A 613 -22.59 -35.04 1.00
CA GLY A 613 -22.73 -36.41 0.54
C GLY A 613 -23.39 -37.34 1.54
N ASP A 614 -23.04 -38.61 1.42
CA ASP A 614 -23.50 -39.72 2.27
C ASP A 614 -22.44 -40.14 3.31
N SER A 615 -22.57 -41.36 3.83
CA SER A 615 -21.64 -41.96 4.80
C SER A 615 -20.19 -41.98 4.32
N ILE A 616 -19.91 -42.11 3.01
CA ILE A 616 -18.55 -42.12 2.45
C ILE A 616 -17.90 -40.73 2.56
N THR A 617 -18.69 -39.66 2.42
CA THR A 617 -18.23 -38.28 2.63
C THR A 617 -18.14 -37.96 4.13
N GLU A 618 -19.08 -38.47 4.92
CA GLU A 618 -19.16 -38.28 6.37
C GLU A 618 -17.97 -38.89 7.13
N GLY A 619 -17.84 -40.22 7.11
CA GLY A 619 -17.20 -40.96 8.20
C GLY A 619 -15.75 -41.40 7.99
N TYR A 620 -15.18 -41.20 6.80
CA TYR A 620 -13.97 -41.90 6.35
C TYR A 620 -12.75 -41.01 6.12
N SER A 621 -12.83 -39.71 6.45
CA SER A 621 -11.71 -38.75 6.54
C SER A 621 -10.82 -38.55 5.30
N TRP A 622 -11.05 -39.24 4.18
CA TRP A 622 -10.13 -39.28 3.02
C TRP A 622 -9.95 -37.92 2.35
N TRP A 623 -11.03 -37.17 2.16
CA TRP A 623 -10.95 -35.84 1.56
C TRP A 623 -10.48 -34.80 2.57
N GLN A 624 -10.85 -34.94 3.85
CA GLN A 624 -10.34 -34.10 4.93
C GLN A 624 -8.82 -34.23 5.05
N ASN A 625 -8.29 -35.45 5.02
CA ASN A 625 -6.84 -35.72 5.01
C ASN A 625 -6.15 -34.99 3.85
N ALA A 626 -6.72 -35.08 2.64
CA ALA A 626 -6.19 -34.37 1.47
C ALA A 626 -6.15 -32.85 1.67
N VAL A 627 -7.23 -32.24 2.19
CA VAL A 627 -7.27 -30.79 2.48
C VAL A 627 -6.29 -30.40 3.59
N TYR A 628 -6.19 -31.18 4.67
CA TYR A 628 -5.25 -30.92 5.76
C TYR A 628 -3.77 -31.03 5.32
N THR A 629 -3.46 -31.85 4.30
CA THR A 629 -2.12 -31.90 3.70
C THR A 629 -1.74 -30.61 2.95
N LEU A 630 -2.72 -29.83 2.49
CA LEU A 630 -2.50 -28.54 1.82
C LEU A 630 -2.46 -27.35 2.78
N SER A 631 -3.02 -27.55 3.97
CA SER A 631 -3.16 -26.49 4.96
C SER A 631 -1.80 -26.07 5.53
N THR A 632 -1.53 -24.76 5.53
CA THR A 632 -0.35 -24.17 6.17
C THR A 632 -0.75 -22.93 6.97
N GLN A 633 0.08 -22.50 7.93
CA GLN A 633 -0.17 -21.27 8.70
C GLN A 633 -0.22 -19.99 7.85
N LYS A 634 0.22 -20.03 6.58
CA LYS A 634 0.16 -18.89 5.63
C LYS A 634 -0.98 -19.02 4.61
N ALA A 635 -1.47 -20.23 4.38
CA ALA A 635 -2.60 -20.56 3.50
C ALA A 635 -3.44 -21.65 4.19
N PRO A 636 -4.18 -21.29 5.25
CA PRO A 636 -4.92 -22.26 6.05
C PRO A 636 -6.11 -22.81 5.27
N CYS A 637 -6.27 -24.14 5.31
CA CYS A 637 -7.35 -24.85 4.63
C CYS A 637 -8.21 -25.60 5.64
N TYR A 638 -9.50 -25.30 5.65
CA TYR A 638 -10.51 -25.85 6.55
C TYR A 638 -11.55 -26.68 5.80
N VAL A 639 -12.37 -27.42 6.54
CA VAL A 639 -13.22 -28.46 5.99
C VAL A 639 -14.61 -28.43 6.63
N VAL A 640 -15.67 -28.20 5.85
CA VAL A 640 -17.05 -28.41 6.29
C VAL A 640 -17.50 -29.79 5.88
N ASN A 641 -17.98 -30.62 6.80
CA ASN A 641 -18.55 -31.91 6.40
C ASN A 641 -20.05 -31.91 6.65
N PHE A 642 -20.78 -31.80 5.55
CA PHE A 642 -22.21 -31.93 5.45
C PHE A 642 -22.61 -33.31 4.90
N GLY A 643 -21.65 -34.26 4.86
CA GLY A 643 -21.94 -35.67 4.67
C GLY A 643 -22.83 -36.20 5.80
N CYS A 644 -23.80 -37.03 5.44
CA CYS A 644 -24.72 -37.65 6.38
C CYS A 644 -25.02 -39.08 5.93
N SER A 645 -24.77 -40.07 6.79
CA SER A 645 -25.23 -41.43 6.56
C SER A 645 -26.73 -41.46 6.22
N THR A 646 -27.13 -42.41 5.38
CA THR A 646 -28.45 -42.55 4.74
C THR A 646 -28.83 -41.49 3.69
N ASN A 647 -28.22 -40.30 3.63
CA ASN A 647 -28.57 -39.32 2.59
C ASN A 647 -28.31 -39.90 1.19
N ARG A 648 -29.20 -39.56 0.25
CA ARG A 648 -29.09 -39.82 -1.18
C ARG A 648 -28.81 -38.50 -1.91
N ALA A 649 -28.61 -38.49 -3.24
CA ALA A 649 -28.19 -37.26 -3.91
C ALA A 649 -29.23 -36.15 -3.89
N ALA A 650 -30.53 -36.48 -3.98
CA ALA A 650 -31.58 -35.48 -3.82
C ALA A 650 -31.45 -34.73 -2.49
N GLN A 651 -31.10 -35.43 -1.40
CA GLN A 651 -30.87 -34.80 -0.10
C GLN A 651 -29.62 -33.91 -0.09
N TYR A 652 -28.44 -34.44 -0.49
CA TYR A 652 -27.21 -33.65 -0.39
C TYR A 652 -27.12 -32.51 -1.42
N LEU A 653 -27.81 -32.61 -2.56
CA LEU A 653 -27.90 -31.54 -3.55
C LEU A 653 -28.84 -30.42 -3.10
N GLU A 654 -30.00 -30.73 -2.50
CA GLU A 654 -30.83 -29.68 -1.86
C GLU A 654 -30.11 -29.07 -0.65
N LEU A 655 -29.36 -29.87 0.12
CA LEU A 655 -28.54 -29.36 1.21
C LEU A 655 -27.47 -28.38 0.72
N LEU A 656 -26.75 -28.72 -0.36
CA LEU A 656 -25.83 -27.81 -1.04
C LEU A 656 -26.53 -26.51 -1.46
N LYS A 657 -27.70 -26.61 -2.11
CA LYS A 657 -28.48 -25.45 -2.59
C LYS A 657 -28.85 -24.51 -1.44
N THR A 658 -29.15 -25.03 -0.26
CA THR A 658 -29.47 -24.21 0.93
C THR A 658 -28.23 -23.55 1.51
N GLN A 659 -27.17 -24.32 1.78
CA GLN A 659 -25.95 -23.77 2.40
C GLN A 659 -25.26 -22.75 1.50
N LEU A 660 -25.21 -22.94 0.16
CA LEU A 660 -24.63 -21.93 -0.74
C LEU A 660 -25.42 -20.61 -0.80
N ARG A 661 -26.72 -20.62 -0.48
CA ARG A 661 -27.56 -19.41 -0.40
C ARG A 661 -27.38 -18.67 0.92
N GLU A 662 -27.19 -19.41 2.00
CA GLU A 662 -27.12 -18.91 3.38
C GLU A 662 -25.68 -18.53 3.81
N GLU A 663 -24.67 -19.21 3.26
CA GLU A 663 -23.30 -19.21 3.78
C GLU A 663 -22.26 -18.72 2.76
N ASN A 664 -21.86 -17.45 2.89
CA ASN A 664 -20.85 -16.85 2.00
C ASN A 664 -19.41 -17.34 2.22
N TYR A 665 -19.13 -18.13 3.26
CA TYR A 665 -17.77 -18.46 3.69
C TYR A 665 -17.15 -19.71 3.06
N ILE A 666 -17.97 -20.59 2.47
CA ILE A 666 -17.50 -21.75 1.70
C ILE A 666 -16.72 -21.22 0.50
N THR A 667 -15.54 -21.76 0.21
CA THR A 667 -14.75 -21.41 -1.01
C THR A 667 -14.72 -22.56 -2.01
N ASP A 668 -14.75 -23.78 -1.49
CA ASP A 668 -14.58 -25.02 -2.23
C ASP A 668 -15.70 -25.99 -1.84
N VAL A 669 -16.20 -26.79 -2.78
CA VAL A 669 -17.31 -27.73 -2.59
C VAL A 669 -16.88 -29.11 -3.12
N LEU A 670 -17.14 -30.18 -2.38
CA LEU A 670 -16.87 -31.56 -2.78
C LEU A 670 -18.16 -32.38 -2.76
N LEU A 671 -18.47 -33.07 -3.87
CA LEU A 671 -19.69 -33.86 -4.07
C LEU A 671 -19.38 -35.27 -4.63
N PRO A 672 -20.10 -36.32 -4.21
CA PRO A 672 -20.19 -37.56 -4.96
C PRO A 672 -20.93 -37.36 -6.28
N SER A 673 -20.52 -38.09 -7.32
CA SER A 673 -21.36 -38.29 -8.52
C SER A 673 -22.62 -39.10 -8.23
N PHE A 674 -22.56 -40.04 -7.27
CA PHE A 674 -23.64 -40.98 -6.97
C PHE A 674 -23.51 -41.55 -5.55
N SER A 675 -24.62 -41.70 -4.84
CA SER A 675 -24.67 -42.27 -3.49
C SER A 675 -24.96 -43.78 -3.48
N PRO A 676 -24.24 -44.60 -2.69
CA PRO A 676 -24.67 -45.98 -2.45
C PRO A 676 -26.05 -46.09 -1.76
N ASN A 677 -26.57 -45.01 -1.18
CA ASN A 677 -27.89 -44.99 -0.55
C ASN A 677 -29.06 -44.88 -1.54
N GLU A 678 -28.80 -44.75 -2.84
CA GLU A 678 -29.85 -44.83 -3.84
C GLU A 678 -30.54 -46.21 -3.84
N VAL A 679 -31.77 -46.23 -4.34
CA VAL A 679 -32.55 -47.47 -4.50
C VAL A 679 -31.80 -48.45 -5.42
N GLN A 680 -31.85 -49.75 -5.09
CA GLN A 680 -31.27 -50.78 -5.97
C GLN A 680 -31.91 -50.79 -7.37
N ALA A 681 -33.15 -50.32 -7.51
CA ALA A 681 -33.86 -50.16 -8.79
C ALA A 681 -33.42 -48.91 -9.59
N MET A 682 -32.13 -48.54 -9.58
CA MET A 682 -31.61 -47.44 -10.40
C MET A 682 -31.79 -47.72 -11.89
N THR A 683 -32.33 -46.74 -12.62
CA THR A 683 -32.60 -46.83 -14.07
C THR A 683 -31.86 -45.73 -14.83
N SER A 684 -31.77 -45.85 -16.16
CA SER A 684 -31.20 -44.82 -17.04
C SER A 684 -31.90 -43.46 -16.88
N ALA A 685 -33.23 -43.46 -16.70
CA ALA A 685 -34.03 -42.24 -16.52
C ALA A 685 -33.83 -41.60 -15.13
N LEU A 686 -33.63 -42.41 -14.08
CA LEU A 686 -33.22 -41.87 -12.78
C LEU A 686 -31.84 -41.24 -12.89
N ALA A 687 -30.88 -41.88 -13.57
CA ALA A 687 -29.55 -41.33 -13.82
C ALA A 687 -29.57 -39.97 -14.56
N ASP A 688 -30.50 -39.75 -15.50
CA ASP A 688 -30.68 -38.43 -16.13
C ASP A 688 -31.11 -37.36 -15.11
N GLY A 689 -31.96 -37.71 -14.15
CA GLY A 689 -32.33 -36.83 -13.03
C GLY A 689 -31.14 -36.49 -12.11
N PHE A 690 -30.25 -37.44 -11.84
CA PHE A 690 -29.01 -37.17 -11.09
C PHE A 690 -28.06 -36.26 -11.87
N ILE A 691 -27.91 -36.48 -13.18
CA ILE A 691 -27.08 -35.63 -14.05
C ILE A 691 -27.62 -34.20 -14.07
N ALA A 692 -28.94 -34.00 -14.20
CA ALA A 692 -29.56 -32.68 -14.09
C ALA A 692 -29.32 -32.02 -12.72
N GLY A 693 -29.43 -32.78 -11.62
CA GLY A 693 -29.13 -32.28 -10.27
C GLY A 693 -27.66 -31.90 -10.06
N LEU A 694 -26.71 -32.60 -10.70
CA LEU A 694 -25.30 -32.25 -10.71
C LEU A 694 -25.03 -31.01 -11.58
N GLN A 695 -25.73 -30.85 -12.72
CA GLN A 695 -25.67 -29.64 -13.56
C GLN A 695 -26.17 -28.40 -12.79
N ASP A 696 -27.30 -28.51 -12.08
CA ASP A 696 -27.79 -27.47 -11.16
C ASP A 696 -26.71 -27.06 -10.13
N ALA A 697 -26.03 -28.05 -9.53
CA ALA A 697 -25.00 -27.82 -8.52
C ALA A 697 -23.74 -27.15 -9.09
N ILE A 698 -23.32 -27.56 -10.30
CA ILE A 698 -22.23 -26.93 -11.06
C ILE A 698 -22.54 -25.46 -11.33
N GLU A 699 -23.72 -25.19 -11.90
CA GLU A 699 -24.15 -23.84 -12.22
C GLU A 699 -24.32 -22.96 -10.97
N LEU A 700 -24.81 -23.52 -9.86
CA LEU A 700 -24.91 -22.81 -8.60
C LEU A 700 -23.53 -22.46 -8.01
N CYS A 701 -22.57 -23.39 -8.09
CA CYS A 701 -21.19 -23.11 -7.69
C CYS A 701 -20.58 -22.01 -8.57
N ARG A 702 -20.82 -22.02 -9.88
CA ARG A 702 -20.40 -20.94 -10.79
C ARG A 702 -21.00 -19.59 -10.40
N VAL A 703 -22.31 -19.53 -10.15
CA VAL A 703 -23.03 -18.30 -9.75
C VAL A 703 -22.47 -17.70 -8.45
N TYR A 704 -22.16 -18.53 -7.46
CA TYR A 704 -21.58 -18.10 -6.18
C TYR A 704 -20.04 -18.04 -6.16
N ASN A 705 -19.40 -18.23 -7.33
CA ASN A 705 -17.95 -18.35 -7.52
C ASN A 705 -17.28 -19.26 -6.47
N LYS A 706 -17.69 -20.53 -6.48
CA LYS A 706 -17.17 -21.62 -5.64
C LYS A 706 -16.42 -22.61 -6.52
N ARG A 707 -15.27 -23.08 -6.02
CA ARG A 707 -14.52 -24.17 -6.66
C ARG A 707 -15.26 -25.48 -6.41
N LEU A 708 -15.58 -26.23 -7.45
CA LEU A 708 -16.31 -27.50 -7.32
C LEU A 708 -15.39 -28.69 -7.62
N TYR A 709 -15.55 -29.75 -6.83
CA TYR A 709 -14.87 -31.03 -6.94
C TYR A 709 -15.93 -32.13 -6.98
N ILE A 710 -15.94 -32.97 -8.02
CA ILE A 710 -16.87 -34.11 -8.13
C ILE A 710 -16.06 -35.40 -8.19
N TRP A 711 -16.39 -36.36 -7.32
CA TRP A 711 -15.72 -37.65 -7.26
C TRP A 711 -16.55 -38.79 -7.87
N THR A 712 -15.91 -39.65 -8.68
CA THR A 712 -16.60 -40.78 -9.35
C THR A 712 -16.93 -41.89 -8.37
N SER A 713 -18.18 -42.34 -8.34
CA SER A 713 -18.62 -43.38 -7.40
C SER A 713 -18.16 -44.76 -7.82
N TYR A 714 -17.54 -45.51 -6.90
CA TYR A 714 -17.19 -46.93 -7.11
C TYR A 714 -18.36 -47.89 -6.83
N ALA A 715 -19.55 -47.38 -6.48
CA ALA A 715 -20.72 -48.17 -6.09
C ALA A 715 -21.10 -49.26 -7.09
N ALA A 716 -20.92 -49.02 -8.40
CA ALA A 716 -21.19 -49.98 -9.48
C ALA A 716 -20.39 -51.29 -9.37
N LYS A 717 -19.28 -51.31 -8.64
CA LYS A 717 -18.46 -52.51 -8.42
C LYS A 717 -18.94 -53.34 -7.22
N THR A 718 -19.66 -52.71 -6.28
CA THR A 718 -19.99 -53.27 -4.95
C THR A 718 -20.99 -54.41 -5.00
N THR A 719 -20.95 -55.32 -4.03
CA THR A 719 -21.90 -56.45 -3.97
C THR A 719 -23.35 -55.98 -3.79
N ARG A 720 -23.57 -54.79 -3.23
CA ARG A 720 -24.88 -54.11 -3.12
C ARG A 720 -25.61 -53.93 -4.46
N TYR A 721 -24.86 -53.83 -5.57
CA TYR A 721 -25.40 -53.71 -6.93
C TYR A 721 -25.00 -54.89 -7.84
N ALA A 722 -24.35 -55.93 -7.30
CA ALA A 722 -24.00 -57.13 -8.06
C ALA A 722 -25.27 -57.85 -8.56
N GLY A 723 -25.21 -58.37 -9.78
CA GLY A 723 -26.36 -59.00 -10.46
C GLY A 723 -27.39 -58.00 -11.04
N ASN A 724 -27.31 -56.71 -10.72
CA ASN A 724 -28.23 -55.69 -11.24
C ASN A 724 -27.56 -54.84 -12.35
N SER A 725 -27.56 -55.38 -13.56
CA SER A 725 -26.96 -54.72 -14.74
C SER A 725 -27.57 -53.35 -15.04
N THR A 726 -28.88 -53.16 -14.81
CA THR A 726 -29.57 -51.88 -15.00
C THR A 726 -29.00 -50.79 -14.10
N ALA A 727 -28.84 -51.07 -12.80
CA ALA A 727 -28.26 -50.14 -11.84
C ALA A 727 -26.78 -49.88 -12.10
N VAL A 728 -26.00 -50.93 -12.40
CA VAL A 728 -24.58 -50.82 -12.75
C VAL A 728 -24.38 -49.91 -13.97
N ASN A 729 -25.21 -50.08 -15.01
CA ASN A 729 -25.15 -49.24 -16.22
C ASN A 729 -25.60 -47.79 -15.93
N ALA A 730 -26.58 -47.59 -15.05
CA ALA A 730 -27.02 -46.26 -14.62
C ALA A 730 -25.91 -45.51 -13.86
N ILE A 731 -25.18 -46.17 -12.94
CA ILE A 731 -24.06 -45.56 -12.21
C ILE A 731 -22.89 -45.23 -13.16
N LYS A 732 -22.55 -46.14 -14.08
CA LYS A 732 -21.53 -45.89 -15.11
C LYS A 732 -21.87 -44.68 -15.97
N LYS A 733 -23.12 -44.57 -16.46
CA LYS A 733 -23.61 -43.42 -17.21
C LYS A 733 -23.37 -42.09 -16.49
N ILE A 734 -23.60 -42.05 -15.17
CA ILE A 734 -23.33 -40.84 -14.36
C ILE A 734 -21.83 -40.54 -14.28
N ASN A 735 -20.99 -41.54 -13.97
CA ASN A 735 -19.54 -41.35 -13.90
C ASN A 735 -18.92 -40.94 -15.25
N ASP A 736 -19.37 -41.55 -16.35
CA ASP A 736 -18.90 -41.24 -17.70
C ASP A 736 -19.32 -39.83 -18.15
N TRP A 737 -20.53 -39.39 -17.75
CA TRP A 737 -20.93 -37.99 -17.92
C TRP A 737 -20.02 -37.04 -17.13
N VAL A 738 -19.73 -37.31 -15.85
CA VAL A 738 -18.81 -36.48 -15.04
C VAL A 738 -17.41 -36.41 -15.68
N ARG A 739 -16.88 -37.53 -16.21
CA ARG A 739 -15.60 -37.54 -16.95
C ARG A 739 -15.65 -36.68 -18.22
N THR A 740 -16.71 -36.82 -19.00
CA THR A 740 -16.88 -36.04 -20.25
C THR A 740 -17.03 -34.55 -19.97
N GLU A 741 -17.74 -34.17 -18.92
CA GLU A 741 -17.93 -32.78 -18.52
C GLU A 741 -16.62 -32.16 -18.02
N ALA A 742 -15.85 -32.88 -17.19
CA ALA A 742 -14.53 -32.44 -16.70
C ALA A 742 -13.46 -32.34 -17.80
N ALA A 743 -13.60 -33.08 -18.90
CA ALA A 743 -12.67 -33.05 -20.03
C ALA A 743 -12.85 -31.82 -20.96
N LYS A 744 -13.91 -31.02 -20.77
CA LYS A 744 -14.15 -29.82 -21.58
C LYS A 744 -13.16 -28.71 -21.22
N GLN A 745 -12.70 -27.96 -22.23
CA GLN A 745 -11.87 -26.77 -22.01
C GLN A 745 -12.66 -25.74 -21.18
N GLY A 746 -12.10 -25.29 -20.06
CA GLY A 746 -12.79 -24.38 -19.14
C GLY A 746 -13.91 -25.04 -18.32
N ALA A 747 -13.82 -26.35 -18.06
CA ALA A 747 -14.74 -27.08 -17.19
C ALA A 747 -15.00 -26.35 -15.86
N GLN A 748 -16.27 -26.32 -15.44
CA GLN A 748 -16.72 -25.60 -14.25
C GLN A 748 -16.38 -26.31 -12.91
N PHE A 749 -15.81 -27.52 -12.96
CA PHE A 749 -15.42 -28.30 -11.78
C PHE A 749 -14.19 -29.18 -12.07
N ASN A 750 -13.57 -29.67 -10.99
CA ASN A 750 -12.43 -30.57 -11.02
C ASN A 750 -12.85 -32.02 -10.74
N LEU A 751 -12.39 -32.96 -11.58
CA LEU A 751 -12.64 -34.39 -11.40
C LEU A 751 -11.72 -34.99 -10.32
N ILE A 752 -12.31 -35.73 -9.38
CA ILE A 752 -11.60 -36.67 -8.50
C ILE A 752 -11.94 -38.09 -8.98
N GLU A 753 -11.05 -38.68 -9.78
CA GLU A 753 -11.28 -40.03 -10.31
C GLU A 753 -10.95 -41.10 -9.26
N ILE A 754 -11.99 -41.69 -8.64
CA ILE A 754 -11.86 -42.80 -7.69
C ILE A 754 -12.07 -44.14 -8.39
N GLU A 755 -13.15 -44.28 -9.18
CA GLU A 755 -13.58 -45.57 -9.75
C GLU A 755 -12.45 -46.23 -10.57
N ASN A 756 -11.73 -45.48 -11.40
CA ASN A 756 -10.61 -46.00 -12.18
C ASN A 756 -9.40 -46.35 -11.30
N GLY A 757 -9.19 -47.65 -11.06
CA GLY A 757 -8.18 -48.18 -10.13
C GLY A 757 -8.74 -48.70 -8.80
N TRP A 758 -10.04 -48.53 -8.55
CA TRP A 758 -10.70 -49.07 -7.36
C TRP A 758 -10.86 -50.61 -7.42
N ASP A 759 -10.39 -51.31 -6.38
CA ASP A 759 -10.56 -52.75 -6.17
C ASP A 759 -11.34 -53.04 -4.87
N ASN A 760 -12.51 -53.68 -4.99
CA ASN A 760 -13.33 -54.00 -3.82
C ASN A 760 -12.73 -55.05 -2.90
N ALA A 761 -11.94 -56.00 -3.42
CA ALA A 761 -11.40 -57.09 -2.62
C ALA A 761 -10.40 -56.56 -1.57
N SER A 762 -9.63 -55.54 -1.92
CA SER A 762 -8.64 -54.92 -1.04
C SER A 762 -9.06 -53.60 -0.41
N MET A 763 -10.00 -52.83 -0.98
CA MET A 763 -10.30 -51.44 -0.55
C MET A 763 -11.60 -51.26 0.25
N ILE A 764 -12.49 -52.26 0.33
CA ILE A 764 -13.74 -52.20 1.10
C ILE A 764 -13.59 -52.90 2.46
N VAL A 765 -14.39 -52.49 3.44
CA VAL A 765 -14.50 -53.21 4.74
C VAL A 765 -15.27 -54.51 4.53
N THR A 766 -14.57 -55.63 4.41
CA THR A 766 -15.16 -56.97 4.14
C THR A 766 -16.10 -57.49 5.23
N ALA A 767 -16.10 -56.86 6.41
CA ALA A 767 -16.94 -57.26 7.56
C ALA A 767 -18.25 -56.46 7.69
N ASN A 768 -18.56 -55.51 6.79
CA ASN A 768 -19.84 -54.81 6.81
C ASN A 768 -20.90 -55.56 5.98
N SER A 769 -22.17 -55.35 6.31
CA SER A 769 -23.30 -55.99 5.62
C SER A 769 -23.64 -55.33 4.29
N ASP A 770 -23.22 -54.09 4.05
CA ASP A 770 -23.59 -53.31 2.86
C ASP A 770 -22.51 -53.19 1.78
N ASN A 771 -21.25 -53.58 2.08
CA ASN A 771 -20.13 -53.65 1.15
C ASN A 771 -19.89 -52.37 0.32
N THR A 772 -20.18 -51.20 0.90
CA THR A 772 -20.00 -49.89 0.25
C THR A 772 -18.95 -49.01 0.89
N HIS A 773 -18.56 -49.31 2.14
CA HIS A 773 -17.67 -48.44 2.91
C HIS A 773 -16.17 -48.74 2.69
N PRO A 774 -15.32 -47.72 2.51
CA PRO A 774 -13.89 -47.90 2.28
C PRO A 774 -13.18 -48.30 3.57
N ASN A 775 -12.19 -49.19 3.49
CA ASN A 775 -11.38 -49.58 4.65
C ASN A 775 -10.23 -48.60 4.91
N ALA A 776 -9.72 -48.59 6.15
CA ALA A 776 -8.66 -47.68 6.58
C ALA A 776 -7.28 -48.01 5.98
N THR A 777 -7.04 -49.26 5.60
CA THR A 777 -5.71 -49.75 5.19
C THR A 777 -5.37 -49.43 3.73
N ALA A 778 -6.36 -49.50 2.83
CA ALA A 778 -6.15 -49.31 1.39
C ALA A 778 -7.17 -48.34 0.76
N GLY A 779 -8.46 -48.46 1.10
CA GLY A 779 -9.51 -47.63 0.50
C GLY A 779 -9.37 -46.14 0.82
N ILE A 780 -9.27 -45.77 2.10
CA ILE A 780 -9.10 -44.38 2.53
C ILE A 780 -7.80 -43.77 1.99
N PRO A 781 -6.61 -44.41 2.08
CA PRO A 781 -5.38 -43.91 1.46
C PRO A 781 -5.50 -43.73 -0.06
N TYR A 782 -6.14 -44.68 -0.75
CA TYR A 782 -6.37 -44.57 -2.19
C TYR A 782 -7.27 -43.37 -2.54
N MET A 783 -8.41 -43.18 -1.87
CA MET A 783 -9.26 -42.01 -2.12
C MET A 783 -8.54 -40.69 -1.79
N THR A 784 -7.75 -40.67 -0.71
CA THR A 784 -6.94 -39.50 -0.33
C THR A 784 -5.94 -39.12 -1.42
N SER A 785 -5.23 -40.11 -2.01
CA SER A 785 -4.23 -39.87 -3.05
C SER A 785 -4.80 -39.40 -4.39
N ARG A 786 -6.07 -39.73 -4.68
CA ARG A 786 -6.83 -39.19 -5.83
C ARG A 786 -7.36 -37.78 -5.57
N CYS A 787 -7.78 -37.50 -4.33
CA CYS A 787 -8.37 -36.22 -3.93
C CYS A 787 -7.33 -35.08 -3.87
N LEU A 788 -6.16 -35.36 -3.29
CA LEU A 788 -5.08 -34.39 -3.09
C LEU A 788 -4.67 -33.61 -4.36
N PRO A 789 -4.30 -34.25 -5.50
CA PRO A 789 -3.87 -33.52 -6.69
C PRO A 789 -5.00 -32.69 -7.32
N ALA A 790 -6.26 -33.14 -7.23
CA ALA A 790 -7.39 -32.35 -7.73
C ALA A 790 -7.56 -31.05 -6.94
N ILE A 791 -7.54 -31.11 -5.60
CA ILE A 791 -7.68 -29.94 -4.73
C ILE A 791 -6.46 -29.00 -4.82
N GLN A 792 -5.28 -29.54 -5.17
CA GLN A 792 -4.06 -28.77 -5.52
C GLN A 792 -4.18 -28.02 -6.84
N LEU A 793 -4.66 -28.65 -7.92
CA LEU A 793 -4.78 -28.01 -9.22
C LEU A 793 -5.78 -26.85 -9.23
N GLY A 794 -6.81 -26.94 -8.40
CA GLY A 794 -7.74 -25.83 -8.15
C GLY A 794 -7.31 -24.89 -7.02
N ALA A 795 -6.07 -24.93 -6.52
CA ALA A 795 -5.58 -24.08 -5.41
C ALA A 795 -5.23 -22.66 -5.86
#